data_AF-A0A847HF29-F1
#
_entry.id   AF-A0A847HF29-F1
#
_cell.length_a   1.000
_cell.length_b   1.000
_cell.length_c   1.000
_cell.angle_alpha   90.00
_cell.angle_beta   90.00
_cell.angle_gamma   90.00
#
_symmetry.space_group_name_H-M   'P 1'
#
loop_
_entity.id
_entity.type
_entity.pdbx_description
1 polymer ?
#
loop_
_entity_poly.entity_id
_entity_poly.type
_entity_poly.pdbx_seq_one_letter_code
_entity_poly.pdbx_strand_id
1 'polypeptide(L)'
;RQLFDQLQEGLIGFGFQYPDVTGSNAEWQVQVNPDHIKNIRTWMEIIALKPAWSRRLLSALIINLKLGGVLIRDTDLFQRDITTFLNADISRTVNLSKQLLRLFPAFFNEIGAEGELRDISTRADELCMRRDILVHFIRKQSHVESNNLLVKFIENSFYFWNTGNRQFIRQFVPPEVFAQIDTDNEYFVGLNKAFSALFSRCGGESHDFLALDEVALQQILSGVSDLSDRDRERASCLIRMFQLLTKKYNPQPIDLIKDLQATNLYEPERILLLQQCLSECNHRKSLELVIEFMEKLQQRILDPQITTPSENIYFKRHIAAGIPSMYGVYREEKFDALGLSLRLESLGTSLFEQLIETMELKFITKSTIVKILDYLPLFLKAFELEGIATRQLASKIDFVKLGIGVKLFSIDQYQDIFIAISKAIQGIIGDYYLDMHRSNLPVIIGQLIRHGHPATAGAEGEDDRAFCLASSESFMRSLLASAFGLQVLDNFITRIVNILQEELDHFRDKKAILNLVTTYNPDLTVSDIYEDGGSIDNPILLGNKGYWLKRLASFGFPIPRGFVVTTEVYRCFDAVIGYRNMLKDLTGRILSGIARLEKATGKRFGDPVNPLLLSVRSGAAISMPGMMDTFLNVGINRAVCEKLSARPGYAWAAWDSYRRFLQMWGMSSGLDRNFFDGLIETYKEKFKVAKKLQFKPEQMKEIALCYREELHARGIKIFDNPIDQLRYAILKAFQSWDSECAKIFRRQMNLSNDWGTAVTVQEMVFGNLNENSGSGVTFTRAPGGQSSEIELFGDFFFGVQGDDIVSGLIETFPVSEIQRRRENRNCSLSLESQFPQIYEKLVGYAHHLIRDKGFNHQEIEFTFENQQPEGLYILQTRDQYQNREINNVAFVDTPALRASLLGNGVGVGGGAISGRAVFSEREIRKFRKISPDVPLILIRPDTVPEDVGLLLQVEALLTARGGRTSHAAVTIPQLGKVGVVGFNKIKVYETESFCLVGSHKIQPGDYLSLDGGSGAVYHGQHQPEAC
;
A
#
# COMPACT_ATOMS: atom_id res chain seq x y z
N ARG A 1 -22.93 -40.33 39.52
CA ARG A 1 -21.81 -39.43 39.15
C ARG A 1 -20.54 -39.81 39.89
N GLN A 2 -20.48 -39.73 41.22
CA GLN A 2 -19.32 -40.17 42.00
C GLN A 2 -18.80 -41.59 41.67
N LEU A 3 -19.68 -42.58 41.54
CA LEU A 3 -19.30 -43.94 41.12
C LEU A 3 -18.67 -43.98 39.71
N PHE A 4 -19.15 -43.12 38.80
CA PHE A 4 -18.59 -43.02 37.46
C PHE A 4 -17.23 -42.32 37.50
N ASP A 5 -17.07 -41.27 38.30
CA ASP A 5 -15.79 -40.58 38.48
C ASP A 5 -14.73 -41.53 39.08
N GLN A 6 -15.09 -42.36 40.07
CA GLN A 6 -14.23 -43.41 40.61
C GLN A 6 -13.88 -44.49 39.57
N LEU A 7 -14.85 -44.90 38.75
CA LEU A 7 -14.61 -45.83 37.65
C LEU A 7 -13.61 -45.25 36.65
N GLN A 8 -13.74 -43.96 36.29
CA GLN A 8 -12.78 -43.29 35.41
C GLN A 8 -11.37 -43.26 35.99
N GLU A 9 -11.24 -42.93 37.29
CA GLU A 9 -9.94 -42.97 37.98
C GLU A 9 -9.33 -44.36 37.99
N GLY A 10 -10.13 -45.38 38.26
CA GLY A 10 -9.69 -46.78 38.22
C GLY A 10 -9.22 -47.20 36.82
N LEU A 11 -9.97 -46.84 35.77
CA LEU A 11 -9.62 -47.16 34.38
C LEU A 11 -8.32 -46.47 33.95
N ILE A 12 -8.14 -45.19 34.29
CA ILE A 12 -6.89 -44.45 34.01
C ILE A 12 -5.73 -45.07 34.80
N GLY A 13 -5.95 -45.45 36.06
CA GLY A 13 -4.95 -46.05 36.92
C GLY A 13 -4.46 -47.44 36.46
N PHE A 14 -5.32 -48.21 35.77
CA PHE A 14 -5.02 -49.57 35.29
C PHE A 14 -3.96 -49.61 34.19
N GLY A 15 -3.79 -48.51 33.43
CA GLY A 15 -2.80 -48.39 32.36
C GLY A 15 -3.37 -48.63 30.95
N PHE A 16 -2.49 -48.51 29.95
CA PHE A 16 -2.84 -48.52 28.54
C PHE A 16 -1.95 -49.49 27.74
N GLN A 17 -2.47 -50.08 26.67
CA GLN A 17 -1.72 -50.99 25.80
C GLN A 17 -1.20 -50.24 24.57
N TYR A 18 0.13 -50.09 24.48
CA TYR A 18 0.83 -49.38 23.41
C TYR A 18 1.13 -50.30 22.22
N PRO A 19 1.45 -49.76 21.03
CA PRO A 19 1.66 -50.59 19.83
C PRO A 19 2.94 -51.45 19.91
N ASP A 20 3.96 -51.02 20.66
CA ASP A 20 5.22 -51.77 20.92
C ASP A 20 5.83 -52.43 19.66
N VAL A 21 6.08 -51.61 18.63
CA VAL A 21 6.52 -52.09 17.31
C VAL A 21 7.98 -52.59 17.36
N THR A 22 8.20 -53.88 17.08
CA THR A 22 9.55 -54.51 17.10
C THR A 22 10.15 -54.75 15.71
N GLY A 23 9.47 -54.33 14.64
CA GLY A 23 9.90 -54.46 13.24
C GLY A 23 9.11 -55.50 12.45
N SER A 24 9.59 -55.89 11.28
CA SER A 24 8.94 -56.86 10.37
C SER A 24 9.56 -58.25 10.50
N ASN A 25 8.74 -59.31 10.56
CA ASN A 25 9.21 -60.70 10.66
C ASN A 25 9.61 -61.29 9.29
N ALA A 26 10.09 -62.56 9.29
CA ALA A 26 10.47 -63.27 8.06
C ALA A 26 9.31 -63.52 7.07
N GLU A 27 8.06 -63.47 7.55
CA GLU A 27 6.83 -63.51 6.74
C GLU A 27 6.39 -62.12 6.26
N TRP A 28 7.22 -61.10 6.50
CA TRP A 28 7.00 -59.70 6.15
C TRP A 28 5.77 -59.10 6.84
N GLN A 29 5.45 -59.57 8.05
CA GLN A 29 4.43 -58.99 8.92
C GLN A 29 5.05 -58.05 9.94
N VAL A 30 4.48 -56.86 10.12
CA VAL A 30 4.82 -55.93 11.19
C VAL A 30 4.41 -56.53 12.54
N GLN A 31 5.38 -56.68 13.45
CA GLN A 31 5.18 -57.17 14.80
C GLN A 31 4.69 -56.04 15.72
N VAL A 32 3.53 -56.24 16.32
CA VAL A 32 2.77 -55.22 17.08
C VAL A 32 2.07 -55.91 18.24
N ASN A 33 1.88 -55.20 19.35
CA ASN A 33 1.01 -55.63 20.44
C ASN A 33 -0.44 -55.91 19.93
N PRO A 34 -0.94 -57.16 20.00
CA PRO A 34 -2.26 -57.53 19.48
C PRO A 34 -3.42 -56.92 20.26
N ASP A 35 -3.18 -56.42 21.47
CA ASP A 35 -4.21 -55.84 22.32
C ASP A 35 -4.30 -54.31 22.20
N HIS A 36 -3.37 -53.66 21.48
CA HIS A 36 -3.38 -52.21 21.26
C HIS A 36 -4.71 -51.71 20.67
N ILE A 37 -5.12 -52.24 19.51
CA ILE A 37 -6.39 -51.84 18.86
C ILE A 37 -7.61 -52.20 19.70
N LYS A 38 -7.61 -53.38 20.34
CA LYS A 38 -8.72 -53.78 21.22
C LYS A 38 -8.87 -52.83 22.41
N ASN A 39 -7.75 -52.36 22.97
CA ASN A 39 -7.75 -51.42 24.07
C ASN A 39 -8.31 -50.06 23.63
N ILE A 40 -7.90 -49.55 22.47
CA ILE A 40 -8.46 -48.32 21.88
C ILE A 40 -9.98 -48.45 21.70
N ARG A 41 -10.45 -49.54 21.07
CA ARG A 41 -11.88 -49.81 20.84
C ARG A 41 -12.67 -49.78 22.13
N THR A 42 -12.21 -50.52 23.14
CA THR A 42 -12.87 -50.60 24.45
C THR A 42 -12.99 -49.21 25.09
N TRP A 43 -11.94 -48.40 25.04
CA TRP A 43 -11.97 -47.04 25.57
C TRP A 43 -12.95 -46.15 24.78
N MET A 44 -12.92 -46.21 23.45
CA MET A 44 -13.84 -45.45 22.60
C MET A 44 -15.30 -45.83 22.83
N GLU A 45 -15.62 -47.12 22.96
CA GLU A 45 -16.96 -47.61 23.28
C GLU A 45 -17.46 -47.08 24.62
N ILE A 46 -16.63 -47.15 25.68
CA ILE A 46 -16.98 -46.61 27.00
C ILE A 46 -17.22 -45.10 26.93
N ILE A 47 -16.39 -44.37 26.20
CA ILE A 47 -16.55 -42.92 26.02
C ILE A 47 -17.83 -42.61 25.24
N ALA A 48 -18.11 -43.35 24.16
CA ALA A 48 -19.26 -43.16 23.28
C ALA A 48 -20.62 -43.33 23.98
N LEU A 49 -20.70 -44.08 25.09
CA LEU A 49 -21.93 -44.21 25.87
C LEU A 49 -22.45 -42.85 26.38
N LYS A 50 -21.55 -42.00 26.90
CA LYS A 50 -21.85 -40.64 27.39
C LYS A 50 -20.62 -39.72 27.27
N PRO A 51 -20.30 -39.19 26.07
CA PRO A 51 -19.09 -38.39 25.84
C PRO A 51 -18.96 -37.19 26.79
N ALA A 52 -20.07 -36.49 27.05
CA ALA A 52 -20.11 -35.34 27.95
C ALA A 52 -19.66 -35.63 29.39
N TRP A 53 -19.85 -36.85 29.88
CA TRP A 53 -19.41 -37.26 31.23
C TRP A 53 -18.01 -37.88 31.21
N SER A 54 -17.55 -38.36 30.04
CA SER A 54 -16.29 -39.07 29.86
C SER A 54 -15.11 -38.17 29.45
N ARG A 55 -15.18 -36.85 29.67
CA ARG A 55 -14.12 -35.90 29.29
C ARG A 55 -12.74 -36.26 29.83
N ARG A 56 -12.66 -36.76 31.06
CA ARG A 56 -11.39 -37.17 31.69
C ARG A 56 -10.81 -38.43 31.04
N LEU A 57 -11.65 -39.40 30.66
CA LEU A 57 -11.23 -40.58 29.90
C LEU A 57 -10.80 -40.22 28.49
N LEU A 58 -11.51 -39.30 27.84
CA LEU A 58 -11.17 -38.81 26.50
C LEU A 58 -9.80 -38.11 26.51
N SER A 59 -9.56 -37.25 27.50
CA SER A 59 -8.25 -36.63 27.77
C SER A 59 -7.16 -37.66 28.01
N ALA A 60 -7.39 -38.65 28.88
CA ALA A 60 -6.43 -39.72 29.13
C ALA A 60 -6.13 -40.54 27.87
N LEU A 61 -7.13 -40.86 27.04
CA LEU A 61 -6.92 -41.54 25.78
C LEU A 61 -6.06 -40.70 24.82
N ILE A 62 -6.36 -39.41 24.66
CA ILE A 62 -5.57 -38.48 23.84
C ILE A 62 -4.10 -38.48 24.27
N ILE A 63 -3.82 -38.38 25.58
CA ILE A 63 -2.45 -38.37 26.11
C ILE A 63 -1.74 -39.70 25.80
N ASN A 64 -2.39 -40.84 26.08
CA ASN A 64 -1.83 -42.16 25.81
C ASN A 64 -1.50 -42.34 24.33
N LEU A 65 -2.41 -41.99 23.43
CA LEU A 65 -2.21 -42.14 21.98
C LEU A 65 -1.16 -41.17 21.44
N LYS A 66 -1.10 -39.94 21.94
CA LYS A 66 -0.14 -38.93 21.47
C LYS A 66 1.29 -39.25 21.91
N LEU A 67 1.48 -39.70 23.16
CA LEU A 67 2.81 -40.02 23.71
C LEU A 67 3.28 -41.43 23.34
N GLY A 68 2.35 -42.40 23.34
CA GLY A 68 2.65 -43.81 23.07
C GLY A 68 2.57 -44.22 21.61
N GLY A 69 1.97 -43.38 20.76
CA GLY A 69 1.79 -43.65 19.34
C GLY A 69 0.55 -44.49 19.02
N VAL A 70 0.20 -44.51 17.73
CA VAL A 70 -0.95 -45.22 17.17
C VAL A 70 -0.49 -46.01 15.96
N LEU A 71 -0.87 -47.29 15.91
CA LEU A 71 -0.69 -48.13 14.73
C LEU A 71 -2.01 -48.81 14.38
N ILE A 72 -2.51 -48.53 13.19
CA ILE A 72 -3.75 -49.11 12.65
C ILE A 72 -3.43 -49.76 11.30
N ARG A 73 -3.85 -51.02 11.14
CA ARG A 73 -3.80 -51.70 9.84
C ARG A 73 -5.11 -51.45 9.10
N ASP A 74 -5.05 -51.36 7.78
CA ASP A 74 -6.25 -51.20 6.96
C ASP A 74 -7.25 -52.35 7.16
N THR A 75 -6.73 -53.54 7.43
CA THR A 75 -7.52 -54.76 7.69
C THR A 75 -8.25 -54.74 9.04
N ASP A 76 -7.91 -53.82 9.94
CA ASP A 76 -8.61 -53.66 11.22
C ASP A 76 -10.01 -53.06 11.03
N LEU A 77 -10.30 -52.41 9.89
CA LEU A 77 -11.56 -51.72 9.59
C LEU A 77 -11.96 -50.68 10.65
N PHE A 78 -10.97 -49.92 11.14
CA PHE A 78 -11.14 -48.94 12.22
C PHE A 78 -12.08 -47.77 11.87
N GLN A 79 -12.40 -47.59 10.58
CA GLN A 79 -13.42 -46.65 10.11
C GLN A 79 -14.80 -46.91 10.74
N ARG A 80 -15.12 -48.18 11.03
CA ARG A 80 -16.36 -48.59 11.72
C ARG A 80 -16.40 -48.07 13.15
N ASP A 81 -15.26 -48.11 13.85
CA ASP A 81 -15.13 -47.66 15.22
C ASP A 81 -15.29 -46.13 15.30
N ILE A 82 -14.68 -45.40 14.35
CA ILE A 82 -14.84 -43.95 14.21
C ILE A 82 -16.30 -43.58 13.91
N THR A 83 -16.95 -44.28 12.98
CA THR A 83 -18.36 -44.09 12.65
C THR A 83 -19.26 -44.27 13.87
N THR A 84 -19.01 -45.33 14.64
CA THR A 84 -19.76 -45.61 15.88
C THR A 84 -19.58 -44.48 16.89
N PHE A 85 -18.36 -43.95 17.02
CA PHE A 85 -18.06 -42.82 17.89
C PHE A 85 -18.72 -41.51 17.40
N LEU A 86 -18.78 -41.26 16.09
CA LEU A 86 -19.45 -40.09 15.50
C LEU A 86 -20.98 -40.16 15.58
N ASN A 87 -21.53 -41.36 15.67
CA ASN A 87 -22.95 -41.57 15.94
C ASN A 87 -23.33 -41.38 17.42
N ALA A 88 -22.34 -41.21 18.31
CA ALA A 88 -22.58 -40.78 19.68
C ALA A 88 -22.81 -39.26 19.77
N ASP A 89 -23.48 -38.80 20.84
CA ASP A 89 -23.69 -37.36 21.08
C ASP A 89 -22.39 -36.67 21.53
N ILE A 90 -21.60 -36.24 20.55
CA ILE A 90 -20.33 -35.51 20.73
C ILE A 90 -20.51 -33.99 20.77
N SER A 91 -21.74 -33.47 20.66
CA SER A 91 -22.04 -32.03 20.54
C SER A 91 -21.45 -31.16 21.68
N ARG A 92 -21.34 -31.73 22.89
CA ARG A 92 -20.77 -31.05 24.08
C ARG A 92 -19.28 -31.30 24.31
N THR A 93 -18.66 -32.09 23.44
CA THR A 93 -17.25 -32.49 23.51
C THR A 93 -16.56 -32.39 22.16
N VAL A 94 -17.08 -31.57 21.23
CA VAL A 94 -16.56 -31.44 19.85
C VAL A 94 -15.06 -31.19 19.85
N ASN A 95 -14.57 -30.24 20.65
CA ASN A 95 -13.16 -29.91 20.73
C ASN A 95 -12.29 -31.13 21.12
N LEU A 96 -12.57 -31.78 22.26
CA LEU A 96 -11.84 -32.98 22.69
C LEU A 96 -12.02 -34.16 21.72
N SER A 97 -13.19 -34.29 21.11
CA SER A 97 -13.46 -35.35 20.13
C SER A 97 -12.62 -35.15 18.88
N LYS A 98 -12.51 -33.93 18.36
CA LYS A 98 -11.61 -33.58 17.26
C LYS A 98 -10.14 -33.77 17.64
N GLN A 99 -9.73 -33.38 18.84
CA GLN A 99 -8.36 -33.64 19.34
C GLN A 99 -8.02 -35.12 19.31
N LEU A 100 -8.93 -36.00 19.76
CA LEU A 100 -8.76 -37.45 19.65
C LEU A 100 -8.72 -37.91 18.19
N LEU A 101 -9.72 -37.51 17.42
CA LEU A 101 -9.93 -38.02 16.06
C LEU A 101 -8.76 -37.66 15.14
N ARG A 102 -8.13 -36.48 15.29
CA ARG A 102 -6.90 -36.09 14.58
C ARG A 102 -5.72 -37.05 14.77
N LEU A 103 -5.71 -37.84 15.85
CA LEU A 103 -4.63 -38.79 16.13
C LEU A 103 -4.77 -40.10 15.32
N PHE A 104 -5.95 -40.37 14.75
CA PHE A 104 -6.19 -41.63 14.05
C PHE A 104 -5.80 -41.53 12.57
N PRO A 105 -4.85 -42.37 12.11
CA PRO A 105 -4.49 -42.46 10.72
C PRO A 105 -5.45 -43.38 9.95
N ALA A 106 -6.75 -43.06 9.96
CA ALA A 106 -7.80 -43.93 9.45
C ALA A 106 -8.83 -43.24 8.54
N PHE A 107 -8.62 -41.97 8.16
CA PHE A 107 -9.55 -41.20 7.32
C PHE A 107 -9.40 -41.46 5.82
N PHE A 108 -9.52 -42.72 5.44
CA PHE A 108 -9.48 -43.17 4.06
C PHE A 108 -10.58 -44.18 3.77
N ASN A 109 -11.05 -44.14 2.53
CA ASN A 109 -12.18 -44.97 2.09
C ASN A 109 -11.70 -46.28 1.46
N GLU A 110 -10.49 -46.30 0.90
CA GLU A 110 -9.91 -47.46 0.21
C GLU A 110 -9.11 -48.35 1.18
N ILE A 111 -9.56 -49.59 1.36
CA ILE A 111 -8.88 -50.60 2.17
C ILE A 111 -7.78 -51.24 1.33
N GLY A 112 -6.54 -51.20 1.82
CA GLY A 112 -5.38 -51.66 1.06
C GLY A 112 -4.89 -50.66 0.02
N ALA A 113 -3.91 -51.03 -0.80
CA ALA A 113 -3.56 -50.25 -1.99
C ALA A 113 -4.54 -50.58 -3.14
N GLU A 114 -5.49 -49.69 -3.38
CA GLU A 114 -6.39 -49.72 -4.54
C GLU A 114 -6.22 -48.43 -5.37
N GLY A 115 -6.82 -48.40 -6.56
CA GLY A 115 -6.79 -47.24 -7.46
C GLY A 115 -5.37 -46.76 -7.82
N GLU A 116 -5.18 -45.45 -7.79
CA GLU A 116 -3.93 -44.78 -8.21
C GLU A 116 -2.71 -45.25 -7.38
N LEU A 117 -2.88 -45.48 -6.08
CA LEU A 117 -1.78 -45.92 -5.21
C LEU A 117 -1.24 -47.29 -5.64
N ARG A 118 -2.14 -48.18 -6.07
CA ARG A 118 -1.77 -49.52 -6.57
C ARG A 118 -1.04 -49.45 -7.91
N ASP A 119 -1.54 -48.63 -8.81
CA ASP A 119 -0.99 -48.47 -10.16
C ASP A 119 0.42 -47.90 -10.10
N ILE A 120 0.61 -46.82 -9.34
CA ILE A 120 1.91 -46.13 -9.24
C ILE A 120 2.94 -46.98 -8.51
N SER A 121 2.56 -47.63 -7.40
CA SER A 121 3.49 -48.52 -6.68
C SER A 121 3.86 -49.76 -7.51
N THR A 122 2.94 -50.28 -8.33
CA THR A 122 3.23 -51.38 -9.27
C THR A 122 4.15 -50.91 -10.39
N ARG A 123 3.88 -49.74 -10.96
CA ARG A 123 4.71 -49.14 -12.02
C ARG A 123 6.15 -48.92 -11.55
N ALA A 124 6.33 -48.36 -10.35
CA ALA A 124 7.66 -48.13 -9.76
C ALA A 124 8.50 -49.42 -9.63
N ASP A 125 7.87 -50.54 -9.28
CA ASP A 125 8.50 -51.87 -9.13
C ASP A 125 8.75 -52.55 -10.49
N GLU A 126 7.79 -52.43 -11.42
CA GLU A 126 7.87 -53.07 -12.75
C GLU A 126 8.87 -52.42 -13.70
N LEU A 127 9.16 -51.12 -13.54
CA LEU A 127 10.23 -50.43 -14.27
C LEU A 127 11.62 -51.09 -14.09
N CYS A 128 11.82 -51.82 -12.97
CA CYS A 128 13.03 -52.61 -12.70
C CYS A 128 12.80 -54.12 -12.81
N MET A 129 11.71 -54.57 -13.45
CA MET A 129 11.31 -55.98 -13.52
C MET A 129 11.30 -56.66 -12.13
N ARG A 130 10.93 -55.91 -11.09
CA ARG A 130 10.88 -56.35 -9.68
C ARG A 130 12.22 -56.81 -9.09
N ARG A 131 13.32 -56.27 -9.60
CA ARG A 131 14.69 -56.58 -9.13
C ARG A 131 15.21 -55.61 -8.06
N ASP A 132 14.59 -54.45 -7.87
CA ASP A 132 14.90 -53.57 -6.75
C ASP A 132 14.20 -54.09 -5.49
N ILE A 133 14.99 -54.65 -4.57
CA ILE A 133 14.50 -55.33 -3.37
C ILE A 133 13.77 -54.36 -2.43
N LEU A 134 14.26 -53.13 -2.28
CA LEU A 134 13.65 -52.15 -1.38
C LEU A 134 12.32 -51.64 -1.94
N VAL A 135 12.28 -51.26 -3.23
CA VAL A 135 11.05 -50.81 -3.89
C VAL A 135 10.03 -51.95 -3.97
N HIS A 136 10.48 -53.17 -4.25
CA HIS A 136 9.63 -54.36 -4.25
C HIS A 136 9.00 -54.61 -2.87
N PHE A 137 9.81 -54.51 -1.80
CA PHE A 137 9.34 -54.68 -0.43
C PHE A 137 8.34 -53.58 -0.04
N ILE A 138 8.63 -52.30 -0.35
CA ILE A 138 7.70 -51.18 -0.11
C ILE A 138 6.36 -51.41 -0.81
N ARG A 139 6.36 -51.86 -2.08
CA ARG A 139 5.11 -52.20 -2.78
C ARG A 139 4.36 -53.34 -2.11
N LYS A 140 5.06 -54.42 -1.73
CA LYS A 140 4.42 -55.58 -1.11
C LYS A 140 3.81 -55.23 0.24
N GLN A 141 4.52 -54.45 1.04
CA GLN A 141 4.01 -53.88 2.28
C GLN A 141 2.78 -53.01 2.03
N SER A 142 2.82 -52.12 1.02
CA SER A 142 1.68 -51.27 0.71
C SER A 142 0.46 -52.02 0.18
N HIS A 143 0.61 -53.19 -0.45
CA HIS A 143 -0.50 -53.99 -1.01
C HIS A 143 -1.09 -55.00 -0.03
N VAL A 144 -0.26 -55.60 0.83
CA VAL A 144 -0.63 -56.77 1.64
C VAL A 144 -0.79 -56.43 3.12
N GLU A 145 0.00 -55.48 3.63
CA GLU A 145 -0.02 -55.08 5.04
C GLU A 145 -0.04 -53.56 5.18
N SER A 146 -0.99 -52.93 4.51
CA SER A 146 -1.17 -51.48 4.53
C SER A 146 -1.42 -50.98 5.96
N ASN A 147 -0.56 -50.07 6.41
CA ASN A 147 -0.64 -49.43 7.72
C ASN A 147 0.06 -48.06 7.70
N ASN A 148 -0.12 -47.27 8.76
CA ASN A 148 0.39 -45.90 8.83
C ASN A 148 1.91 -45.76 8.98
N LEU A 149 2.68 -46.81 9.30
CA LEU A 149 4.16 -46.75 9.29
C LEU A 149 4.74 -46.60 7.89
N LEU A 150 3.96 -46.93 6.85
CA LEU A 150 4.39 -46.83 5.46
C LEU A 150 4.81 -45.41 5.07
N VAL A 151 4.18 -44.39 5.66
CA VAL A 151 4.56 -42.98 5.42
C VAL A 151 5.99 -42.72 5.91
N LYS A 152 6.28 -43.11 7.17
CA LYS A 152 7.64 -42.97 7.73
C LYS A 152 8.63 -43.87 7.02
N PHE A 153 8.20 -45.05 6.54
CA PHE A 153 9.08 -45.97 5.83
C PHE A 153 9.52 -45.41 4.47
N ILE A 154 8.60 -44.87 3.67
CA ILE A 154 8.96 -44.26 2.38
C ILE A 154 9.76 -42.96 2.58
N GLU A 155 9.45 -42.17 3.61
CA GLU A 155 10.19 -40.97 4.00
C GLU A 155 11.65 -41.30 4.35
N ASN A 156 11.88 -42.29 5.23
CA ASN A 156 13.22 -42.78 5.56
C ASN A 156 13.93 -43.41 4.35
N SER A 157 13.18 -43.97 3.42
CA SER A 157 13.73 -44.47 2.16
C SER A 157 14.25 -43.34 1.27
N PHE A 158 13.62 -42.15 1.28
CA PHE A 158 14.17 -40.96 0.61
C PHE A 158 15.50 -40.51 1.21
N TYR A 159 15.63 -40.50 2.53
CA TYR A 159 16.92 -40.20 3.19
C TYR A 159 17.98 -41.26 2.88
N PHE A 160 17.60 -42.53 2.82
CA PHE A 160 18.49 -43.60 2.37
C PHE A 160 18.93 -43.39 0.91
N TRP A 161 18.02 -43.12 -0.02
CA TRP A 161 18.39 -42.85 -1.41
C TRP A 161 19.24 -41.60 -1.54
N ASN A 162 19.00 -40.53 -0.77
CA ASN A 162 19.82 -39.33 -0.79
C ASN A 162 21.25 -39.56 -0.25
N THR A 163 21.39 -40.30 0.86
CA THR A 163 22.67 -40.39 1.61
C THR A 163 23.44 -41.71 1.44
N GLY A 164 22.78 -42.77 1.00
CA GLY A 164 23.30 -44.15 1.04
C GLY A 164 23.37 -44.77 2.43
N ASN A 165 22.96 -44.06 3.49
CA ASN A 165 23.02 -44.60 4.84
C ASN A 165 21.89 -45.60 5.09
N ARG A 166 22.24 -46.90 5.10
CA ARG A 166 21.29 -48.00 5.33
C ARG A 166 20.62 -47.96 6.72
N GLN A 167 21.15 -47.22 7.69
CA GLN A 167 20.57 -47.15 9.03
C GLN A 167 19.13 -46.59 9.03
N PHE A 168 18.79 -45.70 8.09
CA PHE A 168 17.45 -45.12 7.99
C PHE A 168 16.34 -46.16 7.76
N ILE A 169 16.64 -47.25 7.06
CA ILE A 169 15.65 -48.29 6.71
C ILE A 169 15.70 -49.52 7.61
N ARG A 170 16.71 -49.63 8.49
CA ARG A 170 17.00 -50.84 9.29
C ARG A 170 15.81 -51.31 10.14
N GLN A 171 15.05 -50.38 10.70
CA GLN A 171 13.92 -50.66 11.60
C GLN A 171 12.64 -51.12 10.87
N PHE A 172 12.55 -50.92 9.55
CA PHE A 172 11.34 -51.21 8.76
C PHE A 172 11.43 -52.52 7.97
N VAL A 173 12.65 -52.99 7.71
CA VAL A 173 12.91 -54.18 6.88
C VAL A 173 13.45 -55.36 7.71
N PRO A 174 13.03 -56.60 7.42
CA PRO A 174 13.59 -57.80 8.08
C PRO A 174 15.11 -57.92 7.88
N PRO A 175 15.86 -58.55 8.79
CA PRO A 175 17.30 -58.74 8.66
C PRO A 175 17.73 -59.38 7.32
N GLU A 176 16.92 -60.30 6.79
CA GLU A 176 17.19 -61.01 5.54
C GLU A 176 17.08 -60.08 4.32
N VAL A 177 16.07 -59.20 4.33
CA VAL A 177 15.86 -58.18 3.28
C VAL A 177 16.93 -57.11 3.39
N PHE A 178 17.24 -56.66 4.61
CA PHE A 178 18.27 -55.66 4.89
C PHE A 178 19.64 -56.06 4.34
N ALA A 179 20.03 -57.33 4.49
CA ALA A 179 21.30 -57.86 4.02
C ALA A 179 21.42 -57.85 2.47
N GLN A 180 20.30 -57.89 1.75
CA GLN A 180 20.28 -57.92 0.28
C GLN A 180 20.22 -56.52 -0.35
N ILE A 181 20.01 -55.47 0.46
CA ILE A 181 19.99 -54.08 -0.03
C ILE A 181 21.43 -53.60 -0.24
N ASP A 182 21.80 -53.49 -1.52
CA ASP A 182 23.12 -53.07 -1.98
C ASP A 182 23.09 -51.62 -2.49
N THR A 183 24.03 -50.81 -2.00
CA THR A 183 24.22 -49.41 -2.39
C THR A 183 25.03 -49.25 -3.68
N ASP A 184 25.69 -50.31 -4.15
CA ASP A 184 26.51 -50.27 -5.37
C ASP A 184 25.73 -50.73 -6.62
N ASN A 185 24.46 -51.13 -6.44
CA ASN A 185 23.59 -51.61 -7.51
C ASN A 185 23.10 -50.47 -8.43
N GLU A 186 22.93 -50.75 -9.73
CA GLU A 186 22.40 -49.83 -10.75
C GLU A 186 21.07 -49.18 -10.35
N TYR A 187 20.21 -49.88 -9.59
CA TYR A 187 18.91 -49.37 -9.15
C TYR A 187 19.01 -48.29 -8.06
N PHE A 188 20.05 -48.38 -7.21
CA PHE A 188 20.31 -47.39 -6.16
C PHE A 188 20.98 -46.16 -6.76
N VAL A 189 22.00 -46.32 -7.60
CA VAL A 189 22.77 -45.20 -8.18
C VAL A 189 21.88 -44.20 -8.93
N GLY A 190 20.90 -44.69 -9.70
CA GLY A 190 19.93 -43.84 -10.39
C GLY A 190 19.05 -43.03 -9.45
N LEU A 191 18.48 -43.68 -8.42
CA LEU A 191 17.65 -43.00 -7.42
C LEU A 191 18.46 -42.05 -6.53
N ASN A 192 19.71 -42.38 -6.21
CA ASN A 192 20.58 -41.50 -5.42
C ASN A 192 20.85 -40.17 -6.11
N LYS A 193 21.13 -40.18 -7.42
CA LYS A 193 21.26 -38.95 -8.21
C LYS A 193 19.96 -38.14 -8.22
N ALA A 194 18.82 -38.80 -8.43
CA ALA A 194 17.52 -38.13 -8.47
C ALA A 194 17.17 -37.48 -7.12
N PHE A 195 17.27 -38.22 -6.02
CA PHE A 195 16.94 -37.70 -4.68
C PHE A 195 17.96 -36.67 -4.19
N SER A 196 19.26 -36.80 -4.52
CA SER A 196 20.25 -35.75 -4.22
C SER A 196 19.91 -34.41 -4.90
N ALA A 197 19.44 -34.47 -6.15
CA ALA A 197 18.99 -33.28 -6.86
C ALA A 197 17.67 -32.71 -6.28
N LEU A 198 16.75 -33.58 -5.86
CA LEU A 198 15.50 -33.16 -5.24
C LEU A 198 15.72 -32.48 -3.89
N PHE A 199 16.51 -33.08 -2.99
CA PHE A 199 16.85 -32.50 -1.69
C PHE A 199 17.64 -31.19 -1.79
N SER A 200 18.51 -31.04 -2.80
CA SER A 200 19.25 -29.79 -3.00
C SER A 200 18.41 -28.66 -3.59
N ARG A 201 17.36 -28.96 -4.37
CA ARG A 201 16.44 -27.96 -4.93
C ARG A 201 15.22 -27.69 -4.04
N CYS A 202 14.83 -28.62 -3.19
CA CYS A 202 13.70 -28.51 -2.27
C CYS A 202 14.21 -28.55 -0.83
N GLY A 203 14.51 -27.37 -0.27
CA GLY A 203 14.68 -27.05 1.17
C GLY A 203 15.53 -27.93 2.10
N GLY A 204 16.07 -29.06 1.64
CA GLY A 204 16.79 -30.06 2.43
C GLY A 204 15.93 -31.08 3.17
N GLU A 205 14.59 -30.99 3.12
CA GLU A 205 13.70 -31.89 3.87
C GLU A 205 12.72 -32.67 2.96
N SER A 206 12.35 -33.88 3.41
CA SER A 206 11.45 -34.75 2.65
C SER A 206 9.99 -34.27 2.64
N HIS A 207 9.60 -33.41 3.60
CA HIS A 207 8.28 -32.81 3.65
C HIS A 207 7.99 -31.93 2.42
N ASP A 208 9.00 -31.24 1.89
CA ASP A 208 8.84 -30.33 0.73
C ASP A 208 8.31 -31.07 -0.51
N PHE A 209 8.51 -32.39 -0.59
CA PHE A 209 8.00 -33.22 -1.68
C PHE A 209 6.46 -33.30 -1.72
N LEU A 210 5.77 -32.97 -0.62
CA LEU A 210 4.30 -32.92 -0.61
C LEU A 210 3.74 -31.75 -1.42
N ALA A 211 4.50 -30.67 -1.59
CA ALA A 211 4.09 -29.47 -2.32
C ALA A 211 4.44 -29.51 -3.82
N LEU A 212 5.22 -30.51 -4.26
CA LEU A 212 5.65 -30.64 -5.65
C LEU A 212 4.48 -31.09 -6.53
N ASP A 213 4.11 -30.24 -7.49
CA ASP A 213 3.25 -30.64 -8.60
C ASP A 213 4.05 -31.43 -9.66
N GLU A 214 3.32 -32.08 -10.58
CA GLU A 214 3.92 -32.93 -11.61
C GLU A 214 4.86 -32.13 -12.53
N VAL A 215 4.53 -30.87 -12.82
CA VAL A 215 5.31 -30.00 -13.71
C VAL A 215 6.64 -29.61 -13.08
N ALA A 216 6.63 -29.13 -11.84
CA ALA A 216 7.82 -28.75 -11.08
C ALA A 216 8.73 -29.97 -10.86
N LEU A 217 8.13 -31.12 -10.55
CA LEU A 217 8.88 -32.37 -10.38
C LEU A 217 9.61 -32.78 -11.67
N GLN A 218 8.93 -32.74 -12.82
CA GLN A 218 9.55 -33.03 -14.12
C GLN A 218 10.65 -32.01 -14.47
N GLN A 219 10.45 -30.72 -14.16
CA GLN A 219 11.48 -29.69 -14.35
C GLN A 219 12.74 -29.95 -13.51
N ILE A 220 12.58 -30.37 -12.24
CA ILE A 220 13.72 -30.71 -11.39
C ILE A 220 14.48 -31.91 -11.92
N LEU A 221 13.75 -33.00 -12.23
CA LEU A 221 14.37 -34.25 -12.67
C LEU A 221 14.92 -34.21 -14.09
N SER A 222 14.38 -33.35 -14.97
CA SER A 222 14.94 -33.14 -16.32
C SER A 222 16.27 -32.38 -16.29
N GLY A 223 16.52 -31.58 -15.24
CA GLY A 223 17.76 -30.84 -15.03
C GLY A 223 18.92 -31.64 -14.42
N VAL A 224 18.77 -32.95 -14.21
CA VAL A 224 19.82 -33.84 -13.66
C VAL A 224 20.58 -34.51 -14.80
N SER A 225 21.88 -34.26 -14.91
CA SER A 225 22.75 -34.89 -15.92
C SER A 225 22.90 -36.39 -15.67
N ASP A 226 22.87 -37.20 -16.74
CA ASP A 226 23.07 -38.66 -16.71
C ASP A 226 22.06 -39.45 -15.86
N LEU A 227 20.80 -38.99 -15.81
CA LEU A 227 19.68 -39.73 -15.23
C LEU A 227 18.88 -40.44 -16.34
N SER A 228 18.68 -41.75 -16.22
CA SER A 228 17.90 -42.52 -17.20
C SER A 228 16.41 -42.15 -17.14
N ASP A 229 15.68 -42.28 -18.26
CA ASP A 229 14.24 -42.05 -18.29
C ASP A 229 13.48 -42.99 -17.33
N ARG A 230 14.00 -44.23 -17.18
CA ARG A 230 13.52 -45.20 -16.19
C ARG A 230 13.60 -44.63 -14.77
N ASP A 231 14.76 -44.12 -14.36
CA ASP A 231 14.97 -43.66 -12.98
C ASP A 231 14.26 -42.31 -12.70
N ARG A 232 14.07 -41.48 -13.73
CA ARG A 232 13.19 -40.30 -13.67
C ARG A 232 11.76 -40.69 -13.36
N GLU A 233 11.19 -41.63 -14.12
CA GLU A 233 9.82 -42.10 -13.92
C GLU A 233 9.66 -42.80 -12.56
N ARG A 234 10.66 -43.58 -12.12
CA ARG A 234 10.66 -44.21 -10.79
C ARG A 234 10.62 -43.18 -9.67
N ALA A 235 11.47 -42.15 -9.72
CA ALA A 235 11.47 -41.09 -8.71
C ALA A 235 10.12 -40.36 -8.66
N SER A 236 9.52 -40.06 -9.82
CA SER A 236 8.18 -39.48 -9.88
C SER A 236 7.10 -40.38 -9.26
N CYS A 237 7.13 -41.68 -9.56
CA CYS A 237 6.19 -42.64 -8.97
C CYS A 237 6.35 -42.74 -7.44
N LEU A 238 7.58 -42.74 -6.93
CA LEU A 238 7.84 -42.85 -5.49
C LEU A 238 7.39 -41.59 -4.72
N ILE A 239 7.59 -40.39 -5.29
CA ILE A 239 7.07 -39.15 -4.70
C ILE A 239 5.54 -39.13 -4.72
N ARG A 240 4.92 -39.51 -5.84
CA ARG A 240 3.45 -39.57 -5.91
C ARG A 240 2.88 -40.63 -4.97
N MET A 241 3.56 -41.77 -4.82
CA MET A 241 3.23 -42.78 -3.81
C MET A 241 3.31 -42.21 -2.39
N PHE A 242 4.34 -41.41 -2.07
CA PHE A 242 4.45 -40.73 -0.78
C PHE A 242 3.33 -39.72 -0.54
N GLN A 243 2.97 -38.92 -1.54
CA GLN A 243 1.84 -37.99 -1.47
C GLN A 243 0.51 -38.73 -1.18
N LEU A 244 0.25 -39.83 -1.89
CA LEU A 244 -0.97 -40.64 -1.71
C LEU A 244 -1.00 -41.36 -0.36
N LEU A 245 0.12 -41.95 0.08
CA LEU A 245 0.23 -42.56 1.41
C LEU A 245 0.05 -41.51 2.53
N THR A 246 0.63 -40.33 2.35
CA THR A 246 0.48 -39.22 3.30
C THR A 246 -0.97 -38.75 3.35
N LYS A 247 -1.63 -38.57 2.20
CA LYS A 247 -3.07 -38.25 2.10
C LYS A 247 -3.95 -39.30 2.79
N LYS A 248 -3.57 -40.57 2.66
CA LYS A 248 -4.29 -41.71 3.22
C LYS A 248 -4.26 -41.71 4.75
N TYR A 249 -3.08 -41.53 5.34
CA TYR A 249 -2.91 -41.68 6.80
C TYR A 249 -2.83 -40.36 7.57
N ASN A 250 -2.71 -39.22 6.91
CA ASN A 250 -2.66 -37.91 7.55
C ASN A 250 -3.66 -36.93 6.89
N PRO A 251 -4.25 -35.99 7.64
CA PRO A 251 -5.23 -35.03 7.12
C PRO A 251 -4.56 -33.87 6.36
N GLN A 252 -3.75 -34.19 5.34
CA GLN A 252 -3.10 -33.19 4.48
C GLN A 252 -3.99 -32.83 3.27
N PRO A 253 -3.95 -31.58 2.75
CA PRO A 253 -4.85 -31.10 1.70
C PRO A 253 -4.46 -31.56 0.28
N ILE A 254 -3.86 -32.75 0.16
CA ILE A 254 -3.40 -33.32 -1.10
C ILE A 254 -4.62 -33.76 -1.93
N ASP A 255 -4.71 -33.30 -3.17
CA ASP A 255 -5.84 -33.54 -4.08
C ASP A 255 -7.21 -33.09 -3.51
N LEU A 256 -7.23 -32.14 -2.58
CA LEU A 256 -8.44 -31.72 -1.88
C LEU A 256 -9.56 -31.23 -2.82
N ILE A 257 -9.22 -30.56 -3.92
CA ILE A 257 -10.21 -30.12 -4.92
C ILE A 257 -10.91 -31.32 -5.57
N LYS A 258 -10.18 -32.40 -5.89
CA LYS A 258 -10.76 -33.64 -6.42
C LYS A 258 -11.66 -34.32 -5.39
N ASP A 259 -11.22 -34.33 -4.12
CA ASP A 259 -12.01 -34.88 -3.01
C ASP A 259 -13.33 -34.12 -2.83
N LEU A 260 -13.29 -32.78 -2.86
CA LEU A 260 -14.49 -31.93 -2.79
C LEU A 260 -15.47 -32.23 -3.93
N GLN A 261 -14.97 -32.36 -5.16
CA GLN A 261 -15.78 -32.70 -6.33
C GLN A 261 -16.43 -34.08 -6.20
N ALA A 262 -15.72 -35.06 -5.63
CA ALA A 262 -16.22 -36.41 -5.45
C ALA A 262 -17.38 -36.51 -4.44
N THR A 263 -17.48 -35.57 -3.48
CA THR A 263 -18.53 -35.60 -2.46
C THR A 263 -19.92 -35.20 -2.98
N ASN A 264 -20.00 -34.43 -4.07
CA ASN A 264 -21.25 -33.80 -4.56
C ASN A 264 -22.03 -32.99 -3.49
N LEU A 265 -21.39 -32.59 -2.39
CA LEU A 265 -22.01 -31.81 -1.30
C LEU A 265 -22.08 -30.31 -1.62
N TYR A 266 -21.29 -29.84 -2.57
CA TYR A 266 -21.15 -28.44 -2.94
C TYR A 266 -21.48 -28.22 -4.40
N GLU A 267 -21.95 -27.02 -4.71
CA GLU A 267 -22.15 -26.57 -6.09
C GLU A 267 -20.80 -26.57 -6.84
N PRO A 268 -20.72 -27.14 -8.05
CA PRO A 268 -19.48 -27.17 -8.84
C PRO A 268 -18.86 -25.79 -9.06
N GLU A 269 -19.69 -24.76 -9.20
CA GLU A 269 -19.27 -23.36 -9.34
C GLU A 269 -18.49 -22.85 -8.12
N ARG A 270 -18.90 -23.25 -6.91
CA ARG A 270 -18.21 -22.87 -5.67
C ARG A 270 -16.84 -23.52 -5.54
N ILE A 271 -16.72 -24.79 -5.96
CA ILE A 271 -15.43 -25.49 -5.96
C ILE A 271 -14.48 -24.89 -7.01
N LEU A 272 -15.01 -24.56 -8.20
CA LEU A 272 -14.24 -23.88 -9.24
C LEU A 272 -13.75 -22.51 -8.76
N LEU A 273 -14.59 -21.76 -8.05
CA LEU A 273 -14.21 -20.48 -7.45
C LEU A 273 -13.07 -20.63 -6.43
N LEU A 274 -13.10 -21.67 -5.57
CA LEU A 274 -12.00 -21.96 -4.65
C LEU A 274 -10.70 -22.25 -5.43
N GLN A 275 -10.77 -23.05 -6.48
CA GLN A 275 -9.60 -23.36 -7.32
C GLN A 275 -9.02 -22.09 -7.98
N GLN A 276 -9.87 -21.21 -8.50
CA GLN A 276 -9.45 -19.93 -9.07
C GLN A 276 -8.79 -19.03 -8.01
N CYS A 277 -9.44 -18.85 -6.85
CA CYS A 277 -8.89 -18.03 -5.77
C CYS A 277 -7.54 -18.55 -5.24
N LEU A 278 -7.36 -19.87 -5.17
CA LEU A 278 -6.06 -20.47 -4.82
C LEU A 278 -5.00 -20.18 -5.88
N SER A 279 -5.34 -20.27 -7.17
CA SER A 279 -4.40 -19.98 -8.27
C SER A 279 -4.01 -18.50 -8.37
N GLU A 280 -4.91 -17.59 -7.98
CA GLU A 280 -4.69 -16.14 -7.96
C GLU A 280 -4.05 -15.65 -6.64
N CYS A 281 -3.72 -16.56 -5.71
CA CYS A 281 -3.24 -16.24 -4.37
C CYS A 281 -4.17 -15.30 -3.57
N ASN A 282 -5.50 -15.39 -3.80
CA ASN A 282 -6.50 -14.65 -3.05
C ASN A 282 -6.83 -15.36 -1.73
N HIS A 283 -5.88 -15.33 -0.79
CA HIS A 283 -5.94 -16.08 0.47
C HIS A 283 -7.21 -15.82 1.28
N ARG A 284 -7.66 -14.56 1.34
CA ARG A 284 -8.87 -14.18 2.09
C ARG A 284 -10.11 -14.87 1.53
N LYS A 285 -10.33 -14.78 0.21
CA LYS A 285 -11.53 -15.36 -0.39
C LYS A 285 -11.50 -16.88 -0.35
N SER A 286 -10.33 -17.48 -0.54
CA SER A 286 -10.11 -18.91 -0.36
C SER A 286 -10.49 -19.36 1.05
N LEU A 287 -10.06 -18.62 2.08
CA LEU A 287 -10.36 -18.94 3.48
C LEU A 287 -11.85 -18.79 3.81
N GLU A 288 -12.53 -17.77 3.28
CA GLU A 288 -13.99 -17.65 3.41
C GLU A 288 -14.73 -18.88 2.86
N LEU A 289 -14.31 -19.37 1.68
CA LEU A 289 -14.89 -20.57 1.07
C LEU A 289 -14.56 -21.85 1.84
N VAL A 290 -13.32 -21.99 2.33
CA VAL A 290 -12.91 -23.13 3.17
C VAL A 290 -13.76 -23.18 4.46
N ILE A 291 -13.96 -22.05 5.13
CA ILE A 291 -14.80 -21.95 6.32
C ILE A 291 -16.26 -22.28 5.98
N GLU A 292 -16.81 -21.78 4.88
CA GLU A 292 -18.17 -22.12 4.42
C GLU A 292 -18.33 -23.63 4.19
N PHE A 293 -17.33 -24.28 3.57
CA PHE A 293 -17.36 -25.71 3.34
C PHE A 293 -17.32 -26.47 4.67
N MET A 294 -16.44 -26.07 5.58
CA MET A 294 -16.37 -26.67 6.92
C MET A 294 -17.65 -26.49 7.74
N GLU A 295 -18.33 -25.34 7.66
CA GLU A 295 -19.62 -25.11 8.33
C GLU A 295 -20.66 -26.17 7.89
N LYS A 296 -20.73 -26.46 6.58
CA LYS A 296 -21.63 -27.51 6.05
C LYS A 296 -21.23 -28.91 6.51
N LEU A 297 -19.93 -29.24 6.52
CA LEU A 297 -19.46 -30.56 7.00
C LEU A 297 -19.73 -30.74 8.49
N GLN A 298 -19.51 -29.70 9.29
CA GLN A 298 -19.75 -29.76 10.72
C GLN A 298 -21.23 -30.00 11.04
N GLN A 299 -22.14 -29.39 10.27
CA GLN A 299 -23.58 -29.68 10.39
C GLN A 299 -23.90 -31.16 10.18
N ARG A 300 -23.24 -31.81 9.20
CA ARG A 300 -23.39 -33.26 8.96
C ARG A 300 -22.80 -34.11 10.08
N ILE A 301 -21.59 -33.75 10.54
CA ILE A 301 -20.89 -34.47 11.61
C ILE A 301 -21.71 -34.44 12.92
N LEU A 302 -22.33 -33.30 13.23
CA LEU A 302 -23.10 -33.09 14.46
C LEU A 302 -24.59 -33.42 14.32
N ASP A 303 -25.04 -33.93 13.17
CA ASP A 303 -26.43 -34.32 12.98
C ASP A 303 -26.79 -35.46 13.96
N PRO A 304 -27.86 -35.31 14.78
CA PRO A 304 -28.27 -36.35 15.72
C PRO A 304 -28.77 -37.63 15.02
N GLN A 305 -29.06 -37.60 13.71
CA GLN A 305 -29.44 -38.78 12.96
C GLN A 305 -28.28 -39.78 12.88
N ILE A 306 -28.59 -41.05 13.15
CA ILE A 306 -27.63 -42.15 13.01
C ILE A 306 -27.53 -42.51 11.54
N THR A 307 -26.32 -42.43 11.01
CA THR A 307 -26.01 -42.76 9.61
C THR A 307 -25.38 -44.17 9.54
N THR A 308 -25.69 -44.90 8.47
CA THR A 308 -25.22 -46.29 8.26
C THR A 308 -24.18 -46.36 7.15
N PRO A 309 -23.10 -47.14 7.30
CA PRO A 309 -22.06 -47.24 6.30
C PRO A 309 -22.48 -48.07 5.08
N SER A 310 -21.91 -47.75 3.93
CA SER A 310 -21.91 -48.55 2.71
C SER A 310 -20.54 -49.21 2.54
N GLU A 311 -20.50 -50.54 2.52
CA GLU A 311 -19.27 -51.32 2.49
C GLU A 311 -19.23 -52.29 1.29
N ASN A 312 -18.18 -52.21 0.49
CA ASN A 312 -17.89 -53.17 -0.58
C ASN A 312 -16.48 -53.76 -0.36
N ILE A 313 -16.38 -54.77 0.50
CA ILE A 313 -15.12 -55.32 1.01
C ILE A 313 -14.97 -56.79 0.59
N TYR A 314 -13.83 -57.12 0.00
CA TYR A 314 -13.51 -58.45 -0.52
C TYR A 314 -12.33 -59.08 0.22
N PHE A 315 -12.40 -60.40 0.41
CA PHE A 315 -11.34 -61.20 1.04
C PHE A 315 -10.65 -62.07 -0.02
N LYS A 316 -9.33 -61.94 -0.17
CA LYS A 316 -8.54 -62.80 -1.05
C LYS A 316 -7.61 -63.69 -0.22
N ARG A 317 -7.74 -65.01 -0.40
CA ARG A 317 -6.83 -66.01 0.18
C ARG A 317 -5.60 -66.13 -0.72
N HIS A 318 -4.47 -65.58 -0.29
CA HIS A 318 -3.18 -65.91 -0.91
C HIS A 318 -2.69 -67.25 -0.34
N ILE A 319 -2.79 -68.32 -1.13
CA ILE A 319 -2.46 -69.70 -0.73
C ILE A 319 -0.94 -69.91 -0.51
N ALA A 320 -0.08 -68.98 -0.94
CA ALA A 320 1.38 -69.13 -0.87
C ALA A 320 2.08 -68.45 0.32
N ALA A 321 1.38 -67.73 1.21
CA ALA A 321 2.02 -67.02 2.33
C ALA A 321 1.18 -66.85 3.60
N GLY A 322 -0.01 -67.45 3.71
CA GLY A 322 -0.80 -67.41 4.96
C GLY A 322 -1.39 -66.03 5.35
N ILE A 323 -1.13 -64.95 4.61
CA ILE A 323 -1.64 -63.60 4.92
C ILE A 323 -3.03 -63.40 4.26
N PRO A 324 -4.10 -63.18 5.03
CA PRO A 324 -5.39 -62.80 4.49
C PRO A 324 -5.35 -61.35 4.02
N SER A 325 -5.38 -61.13 2.69
CA SER A 325 -5.45 -59.78 2.11
C SER A 325 -6.92 -59.35 1.98
N MET A 326 -7.22 -58.12 2.42
CA MET A 326 -8.52 -57.48 2.29
C MET A 326 -8.39 -56.26 1.38
N TYR A 327 -9.36 -56.04 0.51
CA TYR A 327 -9.42 -54.84 -0.33
C TYR A 327 -10.88 -54.43 -0.56
N GLY A 328 -11.12 -53.15 -0.78
CA GLY A 328 -12.48 -52.66 -0.96
C GLY A 328 -12.63 -51.20 -0.57
N VAL A 329 -13.89 -50.77 -0.48
CA VAL A 329 -14.23 -49.38 -0.16
C VAL A 329 -15.22 -49.34 1.01
N TYR A 330 -14.92 -48.51 1.99
CA TYR A 330 -15.79 -48.10 3.09
C TYR A 330 -16.24 -46.66 2.86
N ARG A 331 -17.54 -46.38 2.95
CA ARG A 331 -18.09 -45.02 2.92
C ARG A 331 -19.16 -44.83 3.97
N GLU A 332 -19.10 -43.70 4.65
CA GLU A 332 -20.11 -43.29 5.61
C GLU A 332 -20.14 -41.77 5.70
N GLU A 333 -21.33 -41.17 5.76
CA GLU A 333 -21.52 -39.72 5.62
C GLU A 333 -20.75 -38.90 6.66
N LYS A 334 -20.84 -39.25 7.95
CA LYS A 334 -20.18 -38.49 9.04
C LYS A 334 -18.67 -38.69 9.02
N PHE A 335 -18.22 -39.91 8.77
CA PHE A 335 -16.82 -40.27 8.62
C PHE A 335 -16.17 -39.54 7.44
N ASP A 336 -16.80 -39.57 6.26
CA ASP A 336 -16.34 -38.88 5.06
C ASP A 336 -16.29 -37.36 5.30
N ALA A 337 -17.33 -36.81 5.93
CA ALA A 337 -17.39 -35.40 6.27
C ALA A 337 -16.29 -34.97 7.24
N LEU A 338 -15.98 -35.77 8.26
CA LEU A 338 -14.90 -35.48 9.19
C LEU A 338 -13.52 -35.56 8.52
N GLY A 339 -13.26 -36.61 7.73
CA GLY A 339 -12.00 -36.76 7.01
C GLY A 339 -11.74 -35.55 6.10
N LEU A 340 -12.75 -35.10 5.37
CA LEU A 340 -12.69 -33.90 4.53
C LEU A 340 -12.53 -32.61 5.36
N SER A 341 -13.22 -32.50 6.50
CA SER A 341 -13.09 -31.35 7.42
C SER A 341 -11.66 -31.20 7.93
N LEU A 342 -11.00 -32.29 8.33
CA LEU A 342 -9.62 -32.23 8.82
C LEU A 342 -8.63 -31.80 7.72
N ARG A 343 -8.84 -32.21 6.46
CA ARG A 343 -8.02 -31.74 5.32
C ARG A 343 -8.25 -30.25 5.04
N LEU A 344 -9.49 -29.78 5.14
CA LEU A 344 -9.83 -28.35 5.01
C LEU A 344 -9.24 -27.51 6.14
N GLU A 345 -9.17 -28.03 7.37
CA GLU A 345 -8.49 -27.37 8.50
C GLU A 345 -7.00 -27.14 8.21
N SER A 346 -6.33 -28.14 7.64
CA SER A 346 -4.92 -28.02 7.26
C SER A 346 -4.70 -26.95 6.17
N LEU A 347 -5.52 -26.96 5.11
CA LEU A 347 -5.49 -25.90 4.09
C LEU A 347 -5.77 -24.53 4.69
N GLY A 348 -6.82 -24.41 5.52
CA GLY A 348 -7.22 -23.15 6.14
C GLY A 348 -6.13 -22.60 7.06
N THR A 349 -5.38 -23.45 7.75
CA THR A 349 -4.26 -23.05 8.61
C THR A 349 -3.14 -22.42 7.78
N SER A 350 -2.76 -23.07 6.67
CA SER A 350 -1.78 -22.51 5.73
C SER A 350 -2.26 -21.18 5.11
N LEU A 351 -3.55 -21.08 4.76
CA LEU A 351 -4.13 -19.82 4.26
C LEU A 351 -4.12 -18.69 5.30
N PHE A 352 -4.35 -19.00 6.58
CA PHE A 352 -4.22 -18.00 7.65
C PHE A 352 -2.78 -17.48 7.78
N GLU A 353 -1.79 -18.38 7.72
CA GLU A 353 -0.37 -18.00 7.77
C GLU A 353 0.01 -17.09 6.61
N GLN A 354 -0.32 -17.49 5.37
CA GLN A 354 -0.08 -16.70 4.16
C GLN A 354 -0.77 -15.34 4.22
N LEU A 355 -2.00 -15.29 4.71
CA LEU A 355 -2.76 -14.05 4.85
C LEU A 355 -2.09 -13.08 5.82
N ILE A 356 -1.52 -13.56 6.93
CA ILE A 356 -0.75 -12.71 7.86
C ILE A 356 0.59 -12.27 7.24
N GLU A 357 1.26 -13.13 6.47
CA GLU A 357 2.50 -12.78 5.78
C GLU A 357 2.33 -11.64 4.76
N THR A 358 1.17 -11.57 4.11
CA THR A 358 0.85 -10.44 3.20
C THR A 358 0.70 -9.09 3.92
N MET A 359 0.54 -9.08 5.25
CA MET A 359 0.47 -7.84 6.02
C MET A 359 1.88 -7.33 6.32
N GLU A 360 2.24 -6.18 5.75
CA GLU A 360 3.45 -5.44 6.18
C GLU A 360 3.27 -4.83 7.58
N LEU A 361 3.45 -5.64 8.63
CA LEU A 361 3.42 -5.19 10.03
C LEU A 361 4.78 -4.62 10.45
N LYS A 362 5.21 -3.51 9.83
CA LYS A 362 6.39 -2.75 10.25
C LYS A 362 6.05 -1.69 11.30
N PHE A 363 4.84 -1.13 11.21
CA PHE A 363 4.27 -0.14 12.12
C PHE A 363 2.74 -0.22 12.05
N ILE A 364 2.04 0.15 13.13
CA ILE A 364 0.58 0.02 13.22
C ILE A 364 -0.09 1.36 12.99
N THR A 365 -0.74 1.48 11.83
CA THR A 365 -1.58 2.63 11.46
C THR A 365 -3.06 2.28 11.57
N LYS A 366 -3.93 3.28 11.45
CA LYS A 366 -5.37 3.07 11.30
C LYS A 366 -5.70 2.12 10.14
N SER A 367 -5.00 2.22 9.01
CA SER A 367 -5.18 1.32 7.88
C SER A 367 -4.84 -0.14 8.24
N THR A 368 -3.77 -0.33 9.02
CA THR A 368 -3.36 -1.65 9.53
C THR A 368 -4.41 -2.22 10.47
N ILE A 369 -4.95 -1.41 11.39
CA ILE A 369 -5.99 -1.84 12.34
C ILE A 369 -7.28 -2.22 11.61
N VAL A 370 -7.68 -1.49 10.57
CA VAL A 370 -8.82 -1.86 9.71
C VAL A 370 -8.59 -3.22 9.07
N LYS A 371 -7.41 -3.44 8.46
CA LYS A 371 -7.06 -4.75 7.85
C LYS A 371 -7.06 -5.88 8.89
N ILE A 372 -6.54 -5.64 10.09
CA ILE A 372 -6.59 -6.61 11.20
C ILE A 372 -8.05 -6.99 11.51
N LEU A 373 -8.93 -6.00 11.63
CA LEU A 373 -10.36 -6.22 11.88
C LEU A 373 -11.07 -7.00 10.77
N ASP A 374 -10.62 -6.90 9.52
CA ASP A 374 -11.20 -7.67 8.43
C ASP A 374 -10.89 -9.17 8.54
N TYR A 375 -9.83 -9.54 9.28
CA TYR A 375 -9.34 -10.92 9.38
C TYR A 375 -9.76 -11.63 10.67
N LEU A 376 -9.83 -10.91 11.79
CA LEU A 376 -10.21 -11.48 13.10
C LEU A 376 -11.55 -12.26 13.11
N PRO A 377 -12.59 -11.86 12.36
CA PRO A 377 -13.83 -12.64 12.28
C PRO A 377 -13.67 -14.04 11.70
N LEU A 378 -12.71 -14.25 10.79
CA LEU A 378 -12.44 -15.57 10.21
C LEU A 378 -11.87 -16.53 11.26
N PHE A 379 -11.02 -16.04 12.16
CA PHE A 379 -10.53 -16.82 13.30
C PHE A 379 -11.64 -17.18 14.30
N LEU A 380 -12.58 -16.26 14.56
CA LEU A 380 -13.74 -16.57 15.41
C LEU A 380 -14.56 -17.72 14.83
N LYS A 381 -14.84 -17.69 13.53
CA LYS A 381 -15.51 -18.81 12.86
C LYS A 381 -14.72 -20.11 12.96
N ALA A 382 -13.40 -20.06 12.78
CA ALA A 382 -12.53 -21.23 12.94
C ALA A 382 -12.65 -21.86 14.35
N PHE A 383 -12.72 -21.04 15.40
CA PHE A 383 -12.90 -21.52 16.78
C PHE A 383 -14.30 -22.07 17.05
N GLU A 384 -15.34 -21.50 16.44
CA GLU A 384 -16.69 -22.06 16.50
C GLU A 384 -16.75 -23.45 15.86
N LEU A 385 -16.05 -23.63 14.73
CA LEU A 385 -15.88 -24.94 14.06
C LEU A 385 -15.09 -25.96 14.92
N GLU A 386 -14.26 -25.49 15.85
CA GLU A 386 -13.58 -26.32 16.85
C GLU A 386 -14.44 -26.62 18.10
N GLY A 387 -15.63 -26.02 18.20
CA GLY A 387 -16.48 -26.14 19.39
C GLY A 387 -15.98 -25.32 20.58
N ILE A 388 -15.21 -24.25 20.33
CA ILE A 388 -14.69 -23.32 21.34
C ILE A 388 -15.68 -22.17 21.51
N ALA A 389 -15.95 -21.78 22.75
CA ALA A 389 -16.79 -20.62 23.05
C ALA A 389 -16.06 -19.29 22.73
N THR A 390 -16.57 -18.54 21.76
CA THR A 390 -15.92 -17.33 21.21
C THR A 390 -16.44 -16.01 21.77
N ARG A 391 -17.55 -16.01 22.51
CA ARG A 391 -18.29 -14.77 22.89
C ARG A 391 -17.43 -13.72 23.61
N GLN A 392 -16.53 -14.15 24.50
CA GLN A 392 -15.65 -13.22 25.21
C GLN A 392 -14.63 -12.58 24.26
N LEU A 393 -14.00 -13.37 23.40
CA LEU A 393 -13.04 -12.91 22.40
C LEU A 393 -13.70 -11.98 21.37
N ALA A 394 -14.87 -12.36 20.86
CA ALA A 394 -15.67 -11.54 19.94
C ALA A 394 -15.99 -10.16 20.54
N SER A 395 -16.41 -10.11 21.81
CA SER A 395 -16.65 -8.84 22.50
C SER A 395 -15.40 -7.97 22.59
N LYS A 396 -14.20 -8.54 22.76
CA LYS A 396 -12.94 -7.77 22.74
C LYS A 396 -12.58 -7.26 21.35
N ILE A 397 -12.84 -8.04 20.31
CA ILE A 397 -12.64 -7.63 18.91
C ILE A 397 -13.60 -6.48 18.55
N ASP A 398 -14.83 -6.50 19.04
CA ASP A 398 -15.80 -5.41 18.84
C ASP A 398 -15.30 -4.08 19.41
N PHE A 399 -14.52 -4.07 20.50
CA PHE A 399 -13.90 -2.84 21.01
C PHE A 399 -12.94 -2.22 20.00
N VAL A 400 -12.20 -3.01 19.22
CA VAL A 400 -11.33 -2.49 18.15
C VAL A 400 -12.17 -1.82 17.08
N LYS A 401 -13.28 -2.47 16.67
CA LYS A 401 -14.22 -1.92 15.67
C LYS A 401 -14.84 -0.61 16.11
N LEU A 402 -15.27 -0.52 17.37
CA LEU A 402 -15.81 0.71 17.94
C LEU A 402 -14.74 1.81 18.04
N GLY A 403 -13.51 1.44 18.41
CA GLY A 403 -12.37 2.36 18.54
C GLY A 403 -12.05 3.12 17.24
N ILE A 404 -12.15 2.47 16.09
CA ILE A 404 -11.89 3.09 14.77
C ILE A 404 -12.81 4.27 14.47
N GLY A 405 -14.06 4.20 14.96
CA GLY A 405 -15.07 5.25 14.80
C GLY A 405 -14.89 6.43 15.76
N VAL A 406 -14.10 6.27 16.82
CA VAL A 406 -13.86 7.32 17.82
C VAL A 406 -12.75 8.25 17.34
N LYS A 407 -13.05 9.55 17.25
CA LYS A 407 -12.11 10.57 16.70
C LYS A 407 -10.81 10.72 17.50
N LEU A 408 -10.81 10.39 18.79
CA LEU A 408 -9.67 10.53 19.70
C LEU A 408 -9.40 9.21 20.43
N PHE A 409 -9.25 8.13 19.67
CA PHE A 409 -8.87 6.83 20.23
C PHE A 409 -7.34 6.72 20.24
N SER A 410 -6.74 6.61 21.43
CA SER A 410 -5.28 6.60 21.57
C SER A 410 -4.69 5.23 21.26
N ILE A 411 -3.40 5.21 20.95
CA ILE A 411 -2.67 3.96 20.77
C ILE A 411 -2.58 3.13 22.07
N ASP A 412 -2.50 3.77 23.25
CA ASP A 412 -2.53 3.07 24.54
C ASP A 412 -3.86 2.29 24.67
N GLN A 413 -4.98 2.86 24.23
CA GLN A 413 -6.27 2.17 24.25
C GLN A 413 -6.33 1.00 23.26
N TYR A 414 -5.75 1.13 22.06
CA TYR A 414 -5.62 -0.01 21.15
C TYR A 414 -4.75 -1.10 21.77
N GLN A 415 -3.64 -0.73 22.40
CA GLN A 415 -2.76 -1.66 23.09
C GLN A 415 -3.49 -2.42 24.20
N ASP A 416 -4.25 -1.72 25.04
CA ASP A 416 -5.07 -2.33 26.10
C ASP A 416 -6.07 -3.34 25.53
N ILE A 417 -6.70 -3.02 24.40
CA ILE A 417 -7.63 -3.94 23.73
C ILE A 417 -6.89 -5.17 23.19
N PHE A 418 -5.75 -5.00 22.50
CA PHE A 418 -4.98 -6.13 21.97
C PHE A 418 -4.39 -7.01 23.09
N ILE A 419 -3.98 -6.43 24.21
CA ILE A 419 -3.60 -7.18 25.43
C ILE A 419 -4.81 -7.95 25.97
N ALA A 420 -6.01 -7.36 25.98
CA ALA A 420 -7.22 -8.05 26.41
C ALA A 420 -7.61 -9.19 25.46
N ILE A 421 -7.40 -9.04 24.16
CA ILE A 421 -7.57 -10.10 23.15
C ILE A 421 -6.57 -11.22 23.40
N SER A 422 -5.28 -10.90 23.59
CA SER A 422 -4.24 -11.87 23.94
C SER A 422 -4.61 -12.66 25.20
N LYS A 423 -5.04 -12.00 26.28
CA LYS A 423 -5.49 -12.67 27.51
C LYS A 423 -6.71 -13.58 27.27
N ALA A 424 -7.65 -13.18 26.42
CA ALA A 424 -8.79 -14.03 26.08
C ALA A 424 -8.35 -15.29 25.31
N ILE A 425 -7.39 -15.18 24.40
CA ILE A 425 -6.79 -16.32 23.69
C ILE A 425 -6.07 -17.26 24.67
N GLN A 426 -5.29 -16.71 25.60
CA GLN A 426 -4.62 -17.49 26.64
C GLN A 426 -5.62 -18.20 27.57
N GLY A 427 -6.77 -17.58 27.85
CA GLY A 427 -7.89 -18.23 28.53
C GLY A 427 -8.46 -19.40 27.75
N ILE A 428 -8.66 -19.27 26.43
CA ILE A 428 -9.10 -20.37 25.56
C ILE A 428 -8.08 -21.52 25.56
N ILE A 429 -6.79 -21.22 25.46
CA ILE A 429 -5.70 -22.19 25.54
C ILE A 429 -5.75 -22.92 26.90
N GLY A 430 -5.91 -22.18 27.99
CA GLY A 430 -6.11 -22.70 29.34
C GLY A 430 -7.27 -23.68 29.43
N ASP A 431 -8.48 -23.21 29.11
CA ASP A 431 -9.73 -23.92 29.33
C ASP A 431 -9.90 -25.16 28.45
N TYR A 432 -9.47 -25.13 27.18
CA TYR A 432 -9.74 -26.19 26.21
C TYR A 432 -8.56 -27.13 25.97
N TYR A 433 -7.32 -26.65 26.18
CA TYR A 433 -6.11 -27.41 25.86
C TYR A 433 -5.29 -27.74 27.11
N LEU A 434 -5.00 -26.78 27.99
CA LEU A 434 -4.11 -27.04 29.14
C LEU A 434 -4.82 -27.78 30.28
N ASP A 435 -5.88 -27.19 30.83
CA ASP A 435 -6.48 -27.65 32.08
C ASP A 435 -7.26 -28.96 31.91
N MET A 436 -7.71 -29.27 30.69
CA MET A 436 -8.36 -30.54 30.37
C MET A 436 -7.40 -31.74 30.45
N HIS A 437 -6.10 -31.55 30.24
CA HIS A 437 -5.09 -32.63 30.21
C HIS A 437 -4.19 -32.64 31.44
N ARG A 438 -4.06 -31.50 32.14
CA ARG A 438 -3.15 -31.28 33.26
C ARG A 438 -3.18 -32.36 34.36
N SER A 439 -4.36 -32.85 34.74
CA SER A 439 -4.51 -33.82 35.84
C SER A 439 -4.11 -35.24 35.44
N ASN A 440 -4.24 -35.59 34.16
CA ASN A 440 -3.95 -36.93 33.65
C ASN A 440 -2.47 -37.10 33.24
N LEU A 441 -1.81 -36.02 32.82
CA LEU A 441 -0.43 -36.03 32.33
C LEU A 441 0.57 -36.68 33.32
N PRO A 442 0.64 -36.28 34.62
CA PRO A 442 1.58 -36.89 35.56
C PRO A 442 1.31 -38.38 35.80
N VAL A 443 0.04 -38.79 35.75
CA VAL A 443 -0.37 -40.19 35.97
C VAL A 443 0.10 -41.06 34.81
N ILE A 444 -0.14 -40.62 33.58
CA ILE A 444 0.17 -41.39 32.36
C ILE A 444 1.68 -41.40 32.08
N ILE A 445 2.36 -40.26 32.23
CA ILE A 445 3.83 -40.21 32.08
C ILE A 445 4.49 -41.10 33.14
N GLY A 446 4.01 -41.07 34.38
CA GLY A 446 4.49 -41.97 35.43
C GLY A 446 4.20 -43.45 35.17
N GLN A 447 3.17 -43.80 34.40
CA GLN A 447 2.95 -45.17 33.92
C GLN A 447 3.96 -45.54 32.82
N LEU A 448 4.18 -44.67 31.83
CA LEU A 448 5.15 -44.89 30.76
C LEU A 448 6.57 -45.13 31.27
N ILE A 449 7.02 -44.32 32.25
CA ILE A 449 8.35 -44.46 32.88
C ILE A 449 8.46 -45.81 33.60
N ARG A 450 7.46 -46.18 34.41
CA ARG A 450 7.44 -47.47 35.14
C ARG A 450 7.48 -48.69 34.22
N HIS A 451 6.93 -48.56 33.01
CA HIS A 451 6.92 -49.63 32.01
C HIS A 451 8.13 -49.60 31.06
N GLY A 452 9.04 -48.62 31.19
CA GLY A 452 10.24 -48.52 30.35
C GLY A 452 9.94 -48.30 28.87
N HIS A 453 8.87 -47.56 28.55
CA HIS A 453 8.45 -47.36 27.16
C HIS A 453 9.51 -46.56 26.36
N PRO A 454 9.74 -46.84 25.06
CA PRO A 454 10.76 -46.15 24.26
C PRO A 454 10.63 -44.62 24.23
N ALA A 455 9.41 -44.10 24.38
CA ALA A 455 9.15 -42.66 24.49
C ALA A 455 9.77 -42.00 25.75
N THR A 456 10.24 -42.79 26.72
CA THR A 456 10.94 -42.33 27.93
C THR A 456 12.44 -42.63 27.90
N ALA A 457 13.01 -42.97 26.74
CA ALA A 457 14.44 -43.16 26.55
C ALA A 457 15.19 -41.82 26.78
N GLY A 458 15.60 -41.58 28.03
CA GLY A 458 16.15 -40.32 28.51
C GLY A 458 15.79 -40.00 29.97
N ALA A 459 14.80 -40.69 30.54
CA ALA A 459 14.49 -40.64 31.97
C ALA A 459 15.37 -41.64 32.75
N GLU A 460 16.59 -41.25 33.13
CA GLU A 460 17.46 -42.04 34.02
C GLU A 460 17.66 -41.32 35.38
N GLY A 461 17.11 -41.85 36.48
CA GLY A 461 17.41 -41.42 37.86
C GLY A 461 16.55 -40.29 38.46
N GLU A 462 17.01 -39.67 39.57
CA GLU A 462 16.33 -38.72 40.50
C GLU A 462 15.56 -37.51 39.87
N ASP A 463 15.50 -37.40 38.54
CA ASP A 463 14.94 -36.28 37.75
C ASP A 463 13.58 -36.57 37.08
N ASP A 464 12.85 -37.60 37.53
CA ASP A 464 11.52 -38.00 37.01
C ASP A 464 10.51 -36.84 36.94
N ARG A 465 10.61 -35.88 37.87
CA ARG A 465 9.73 -34.70 37.92
C ARG A 465 10.04 -33.71 36.79
N ALA A 466 11.31 -33.47 36.47
CA ALA A 466 11.67 -32.56 35.38
C ALA A 466 11.33 -33.18 34.02
N PHE A 467 11.57 -34.48 33.85
CA PHE A 467 11.16 -35.20 32.64
C PHE A 467 9.64 -35.16 32.43
N CYS A 468 8.87 -35.34 33.51
CA CYS A 468 7.40 -35.23 33.45
C CYS A 468 6.95 -33.82 33.04
N LEU A 469 7.60 -32.77 33.53
CA LEU A 469 7.30 -31.39 33.17
C LEU A 469 7.64 -31.10 31.69
N ALA A 470 8.82 -31.52 31.23
CA ALA A 470 9.25 -31.35 29.84
C ALA A 470 8.36 -32.14 28.86
N SER A 471 7.99 -33.38 29.20
CA SER A 471 7.08 -34.19 28.38
C SER A 471 5.67 -33.60 28.33
N SER A 472 5.19 -33.05 29.46
CA SER A 472 3.92 -32.33 29.52
C SER A 472 3.93 -31.10 28.64
N GLU A 473 5.01 -30.30 28.67
CA GLU A 473 5.16 -29.11 27.82
C GLU A 473 5.20 -29.48 26.33
N SER A 474 5.97 -30.50 25.96
CA SER A 474 6.05 -31.00 24.59
C SER A 474 4.69 -31.49 24.07
N PHE A 475 3.95 -32.24 24.89
CA PHE A 475 2.58 -32.65 24.60
C PHE A 475 1.67 -31.43 24.35
N MET A 476 1.70 -30.45 25.25
CA MET A 476 0.86 -29.26 25.14
C MET A 476 1.17 -28.46 23.87
N ARG A 477 2.46 -28.25 23.57
CA ARG A 477 2.90 -27.54 22.36
C ARG A 477 2.45 -28.26 21.09
N SER A 478 2.59 -29.58 21.05
CA SER A 478 2.15 -30.40 19.91
C SER A 478 0.63 -30.35 19.72
N LEU A 479 -0.13 -30.34 20.82
CA LEU A 479 -1.59 -30.26 20.77
C LEU A 479 -2.05 -28.89 20.25
N LEU A 480 -1.44 -27.80 20.72
CA LEU A 480 -1.72 -26.43 20.26
C LEU A 480 -1.38 -26.24 18.77
N ALA A 481 -0.28 -26.83 18.30
CA ALA A 481 0.08 -26.80 16.88
C ALA A 481 -0.94 -27.51 15.98
N SER A 482 -1.70 -28.48 16.51
CA SER A 482 -2.75 -29.19 15.77
C SER A 482 -4.12 -28.48 15.80
N ALA A 483 -4.24 -27.37 16.54
CA ALA A 483 -5.50 -26.64 16.68
C ALA A 483 -5.71 -25.70 15.48
N PHE A 484 -6.90 -25.75 14.87
CA PHE A 484 -7.21 -24.97 13.68
C PHE A 484 -7.13 -23.46 13.94
N GLY A 485 -6.09 -22.80 13.39
CA GLY A 485 -5.88 -21.35 13.45
C GLY A 485 -5.50 -20.76 14.82
N LEU A 486 -5.45 -21.55 15.90
CA LEU A 486 -5.25 -21.03 17.27
C LEU A 486 -3.85 -20.47 17.48
N GLN A 487 -2.82 -21.26 17.15
CA GLN A 487 -1.43 -20.82 17.29
C GLN A 487 -1.11 -19.66 16.35
N VAL A 488 -1.69 -19.68 15.15
CA VAL A 488 -1.53 -18.61 14.16
C VAL A 488 -2.09 -17.29 14.69
N LEU A 489 -3.29 -17.32 15.30
CA LEU A 489 -3.87 -16.13 15.93
C LEU A 489 -3.06 -15.65 17.15
N ASP A 490 -2.62 -16.55 18.02
CA ASP A 490 -1.85 -16.18 19.22
C ASP A 490 -0.53 -15.50 18.83
N ASN A 491 0.19 -16.05 17.86
CA ASN A 491 1.41 -15.47 17.30
C ASN A 491 1.13 -14.09 16.66
N PHE A 492 0.04 -13.97 15.91
CA PHE A 492 -0.34 -12.73 15.25
C PHE A 492 -0.66 -11.62 16.25
N ILE A 493 -1.50 -11.90 17.26
CA ILE A 493 -1.85 -10.92 18.29
C ILE A 493 -0.63 -10.56 19.14
N THR A 494 0.20 -11.53 19.49
CA THR A 494 1.45 -11.28 20.23
C THR A 494 2.38 -10.37 19.45
N ARG A 495 2.53 -10.60 18.13
CA ARG A 495 3.31 -9.72 17.26
C ARG A 495 2.75 -8.30 17.23
N ILE A 496 1.44 -8.14 17.15
CA ILE A 496 0.77 -6.82 17.19
C ILE A 496 1.05 -6.11 18.51
N VAL A 497 0.86 -6.80 19.65
CA VAL A 497 1.12 -6.23 20.99
C VAL A 497 2.57 -5.77 21.13
N ASN A 498 3.53 -6.57 20.64
CA ASN A 498 4.95 -6.21 20.69
C ASN A 498 5.26 -4.98 19.83
N ILE A 499 4.72 -4.89 18.62
CA ILE A 499 4.91 -3.70 17.75
C ILE A 499 4.31 -2.45 18.41
N LEU A 500 3.10 -2.53 18.97
CA LEU A 500 2.50 -1.40 19.68
C LEU A 500 3.33 -0.97 20.88
N GLN A 501 3.90 -1.93 21.63
CA GLN A 501 4.77 -1.66 22.76
C GLN A 501 6.06 -0.97 22.32
N GLU A 502 6.72 -1.47 21.26
CA GLU A 502 7.93 -0.85 20.69
C GLU A 502 7.67 0.59 20.21
N GLU A 503 6.52 0.84 19.58
CA GLU A 503 6.11 2.18 19.15
C GLU A 503 5.87 3.11 20.34
N LEU A 504 5.17 2.64 21.38
CA LEU A 504 4.94 3.39 22.62
C LEU A 504 6.25 3.74 23.33
N ASP A 505 7.19 2.81 23.40
CA ASP A 505 8.50 3.02 24.01
C ASP A 505 9.36 4.00 23.19
N HIS A 506 9.31 3.92 21.86
CA HIS A 506 10.05 4.82 20.97
C HIS A 506 9.56 6.28 21.08
N PHE A 507 8.25 6.49 21.29
CA PHE A 507 7.63 7.82 21.34
C PHE A 507 7.19 8.24 22.75
N ARG A 508 7.80 7.68 23.79
CA ARG A 508 7.44 7.92 25.20
C ARG A 508 7.34 9.42 25.56
N ASP A 509 8.25 10.23 25.02
CA ASP A 509 8.31 11.68 25.27
C ASP A 509 7.56 12.52 24.22
N LYS A 510 6.99 11.89 23.17
CA LYS A 510 6.35 12.55 22.02
C LYS A 510 5.03 11.87 21.63
N LYS A 511 4.15 11.60 22.62
CA LYS A 511 2.83 10.96 22.40
C LYS A 511 1.96 11.64 21.33
N ALA A 512 2.11 12.95 21.13
CA ALA A 512 1.41 13.66 20.05
C ALA A 512 1.79 13.14 18.65
N ILE A 513 3.08 12.86 18.43
CA ILE A 513 3.58 12.28 17.17
C ILE A 513 3.05 10.86 17.00
N LEU A 514 3.01 10.08 18.08
CA LEU A 514 2.50 8.70 18.03
C LEU A 514 1.02 8.62 17.64
N ASN A 515 0.19 9.53 18.17
CA ASN A 515 -1.21 9.64 17.75
C ASN A 515 -1.33 10.03 16.26
N LEU A 516 -0.43 10.86 15.75
CA LEU A 516 -0.36 11.20 14.32
C LEU A 516 0.08 9.99 13.47
N VAL A 517 1.03 9.17 13.93
CA VAL A 517 1.41 7.91 13.27
C VAL A 517 0.22 6.96 13.20
N THR A 518 -0.54 6.84 14.29
CA THR A 518 -1.70 5.95 14.37
C THR A 518 -2.82 6.43 13.44
N THR A 519 -3.02 7.74 13.31
CA THR A 519 -4.09 8.29 12.45
C THR A 519 -3.70 8.38 10.97
N TYR A 520 -2.40 8.42 10.66
CA TYR A 520 -1.88 8.47 9.30
C TYR A 520 -2.43 7.33 8.46
N ASN A 521 -3.02 7.68 7.32
CA ASN A 521 -3.44 6.71 6.33
C ASN A 521 -2.53 6.77 5.08
N PRO A 522 -1.61 5.80 4.91
CA PRO A 522 -0.74 5.73 3.74
C PRO A 522 -1.51 5.74 2.41
N ASP A 523 -2.72 5.18 2.37
CA ASP A 523 -3.51 5.08 1.14
C ASP A 523 -4.15 6.41 0.72
N LEU A 524 -4.11 7.43 1.58
CA LEU A 524 -4.58 8.77 1.27
C LEU A 524 -3.47 9.74 0.86
N THR A 525 -2.21 9.30 0.74
CA THR A 525 -1.06 10.22 0.63
C THR A 525 -0.82 10.76 -0.77
N VAL A 526 -1.15 9.98 -1.81
CA VAL A 526 -0.87 10.32 -3.20
C VAL A 526 -2.10 9.99 -4.05
N SER A 527 -2.56 10.95 -4.86
CA SER A 527 -3.67 10.77 -5.81
C SER A 527 -3.20 11.14 -7.22
N ASP A 528 -3.45 10.27 -8.21
CA ASP A 528 -3.16 10.57 -9.62
C ASP A 528 -4.22 11.54 -10.19
N ILE A 529 -3.83 12.42 -11.12
CA ILE A 529 -4.76 13.39 -11.74
C ILE A 529 -5.76 12.70 -12.69
N TYR A 530 -5.41 11.57 -13.30
CA TYR A 530 -6.22 10.91 -14.33
C TYR A 530 -6.89 9.60 -13.86
N GLU A 531 -6.54 9.07 -12.69
CA GLU A 531 -7.20 7.89 -12.11
C GLU A 531 -8.32 8.29 -11.15
N ASP A 532 -9.40 7.52 -11.04
CA ASP A 532 -10.45 7.77 -10.06
C ASP A 532 -10.00 7.29 -8.66
N GLY A 533 -9.88 8.23 -7.72
CA GLY A 533 -9.42 7.95 -6.35
C GLY A 533 -10.57 7.76 -5.35
N GLY A 534 -11.83 7.84 -5.79
CA GLY A 534 -13.00 7.69 -4.91
C GLY A 534 -13.02 8.74 -3.79
N SER A 535 -12.96 8.30 -2.52
CA SER A 535 -13.07 9.19 -1.35
C SER A 535 -11.89 10.16 -1.17
N ILE A 536 -10.73 9.89 -1.79
CA ILE A 536 -9.57 10.79 -1.72
C ILE A 536 -9.77 12.08 -2.51
N ASP A 537 -10.67 12.06 -3.50
CA ASP A 537 -10.85 13.14 -4.47
C ASP A 537 -11.76 14.23 -3.93
N ASN A 538 -11.26 14.95 -2.95
CA ASN A 538 -11.93 16.07 -2.33
C ASN A 538 -10.97 17.27 -2.17
N PRO A 539 -11.49 18.51 -2.13
CA PRO A 539 -10.68 19.72 -2.07
C PRO A 539 -9.91 19.86 -0.74
N ILE A 540 -10.31 19.14 0.31
CA ILE A 540 -9.61 19.16 1.59
C ILE A 540 -8.28 18.41 1.47
N LEU A 541 -8.29 17.20 0.88
CA LEU A 541 -7.09 16.38 0.72
C LEU A 541 -6.21 16.81 -0.45
N LEU A 542 -6.81 17.09 -1.61
CA LEU A 542 -6.03 17.44 -2.81
C LEU A 542 -5.62 18.91 -2.88
N GLY A 543 -6.17 19.74 -1.98
CA GLY A 543 -6.15 21.18 -2.13
C GLY A 543 -7.01 21.64 -3.32
N ASN A 544 -7.28 22.94 -3.39
CA ASN A 544 -8.17 23.49 -4.40
C ASN A 544 -7.60 23.31 -5.82
N LYS A 545 -6.29 23.57 -6.01
CA LYS A 545 -5.62 23.43 -7.31
C LYS A 545 -5.60 21.98 -7.81
N GLY A 546 -5.15 21.04 -6.97
CA GLY A 546 -5.07 19.62 -7.33
C GLY A 546 -6.45 19.03 -7.63
N TYR A 547 -7.45 19.38 -6.82
CA TYR A 547 -8.83 18.97 -7.04
C TYR A 547 -9.37 19.46 -8.38
N TRP A 548 -9.23 20.75 -8.71
CA TRP A 548 -9.74 21.28 -9.97
C TRP A 548 -9.00 20.73 -11.19
N LEU A 549 -7.67 20.53 -11.12
CA LEU A 549 -6.93 19.89 -12.21
C LEU A 549 -7.47 18.48 -12.52
N LYS A 550 -7.75 17.70 -11.46
CA LYS A 550 -8.35 16.38 -11.60
C LYS A 550 -9.76 16.43 -12.18
N ARG A 551 -10.60 17.38 -11.74
CA ARG A 551 -11.95 17.57 -12.29
C ARG A 551 -11.91 17.98 -13.76
N LEU A 552 -11.03 18.90 -14.15
CA LEU A 552 -10.83 19.29 -15.55
C LEU A 552 -10.36 18.11 -16.41
N ALA A 553 -9.41 17.30 -15.91
CA ALA A 553 -8.99 16.09 -16.59
C ALA A 553 -10.16 15.12 -16.81
N SER A 554 -11.04 14.94 -15.81
CA SER A 554 -12.26 14.13 -15.92
C SER A 554 -13.28 14.67 -16.94
N PHE A 555 -13.21 15.97 -17.25
CA PHE A 555 -14.02 16.60 -18.29
C PHE A 555 -13.37 16.55 -19.69
N GLY A 556 -12.20 15.93 -19.83
CA GLY A 556 -11.49 15.79 -21.10
C GLY A 556 -10.62 17.00 -21.48
N PHE A 557 -10.28 17.87 -20.53
CA PHE A 557 -9.37 18.99 -20.78
C PHE A 557 -7.92 18.49 -20.88
N PRO A 558 -7.07 19.17 -21.67
CA PRO A 558 -5.67 18.79 -21.86
C PRO A 558 -4.84 19.26 -20.65
N ILE A 559 -4.96 18.53 -19.55
CA ILE A 559 -4.20 18.80 -18.32
C ILE A 559 -2.88 18.04 -18.39
N PRO A 560 -1.72 18.68 -18.17
CA PRO A 560 -0.45 17.96 -18.13
C PRO A 560 -0.49 16.84 -17.08
N ARG A 561 0.13 15.69 -17.38
CA ARG A 561 0.09 14.51 -16.50
C ARG A 561 0.75 14.83 -15.16
N GLY A 562 0.22 14.30 -14.06
CA GLY A 562 0.74 14.58 -12.73
C GLY A 562 0.02 13.80 -11.63
N PHE A 563 0.48 14.00 -10.40
CA PHE A 563 -0.16 13.50 -9.19
C PHE A 563 -0.09 14.54 -8.08
N VAL A 564 -0.94 14.39 -7.07
CA VAL A 564 -1.03 15.27 -5.91
C VAL A 564 -0.58 14.50 -4.67
N VAL A 565 0.40 15.04 -3.96
CA VAL A 565 0.72 14.64 -2.59
C VAL A 565 -0.24 15.40 -1.67
N THR A 566 -1.08 14.68 -0.95
CA THR A 566 -2.26 15.25 -0.29
C THR A 566 -1.91 15.97 1.02
N THR A 567 -2.87 16.69 1.60
CA THR A 567 -2.74 17.29 2.93
C THR A 567 -2.60 16.26 4.05
N GLU A 568 -2.88 14.97 3.81
CA GLU A 568 -2.65 13.91 4.80
C GLU A 568 -1.17 13.85 5.21
N VAL A 569 -0.28 13.98 4.23
CA VAL A 569 1.16 14.04 4.47
C VAL A 569 1.53 15.29 5.27
N TYR A 570 0.89 16.43 5.00
CA TYR A 570 1.12 17.66 5.75
C TYR A 570 0.65 17.55 7.21
N ARG A 571 -0.54 16.99 7.46
CA ARG A 571 -1.09 16.83 8.82
C ARG A 571 -0.21 15.94 9.69
N CYS A 572 0.38 14.92 9.09
CA CYS A 572 1.27 13.99 9.77
C CYS A 572 2.75 14.30 9.48
N PHE A 573 3.09 15.52 9.04
CA PHE A 573 4.43 15.84 8.53
C PHE A 573 5.53 15.54 9.54
N ASP A 574 5.36 15.96 10.79
CA ASP A 574 6.32 15.69 11.87
C ASP A 574 6.51 14.18 12.12
N ALA A 575 5.44 13.39 12.00
CA ALA A 575 5.49 11.94 12.14
C ALA A 575 6.19 11.27 10.94
N VAL A 576 5.85 11.70 9.72
CA VAL A 576 6.43 11.16 8.48
C VAL A 576 7.94 11.45 8.42
N ILE A 577 8.36 12.67 8.77
CA ILE A 577 9.79 13.03 8.78
C ILE A 577 10.51 12.43 9.99
N GLY A 578 9.86 12.38 11.15
CA GLY A 578 10.42 11.82 12.38
C GLY A 578 10.64 10.31 12.33
N TYR A 579 9.86 9.58 11.54
CA TYR A 579 9.92 8.12 11.48
C TYR A 579 10.42 7.59 10.13
N ARG A 580 11.60 6.96 10.15
CA ARG A 580 12.34 6.54 8.95
C ARG A 580 11.53 5.60 8.02
N ASN A 581 10.69 4.73 8.57
CA ASN A 581 9.93 3.78 7.76
C ASN A 581 8.74 4.46 7.04
N MET A 582 8.05 5.41 7.68
CA MET A 582 7.01 6.21 7.02
C MET A 582 7.59 7.07 5.91
N LEU A 583 8.76 7.70 6.15
CA LEU A 583 9.46 8.44 5.11
C LEU A 583 9.82 7.55 3.92
N LYS A 584 10.26 6.32 4.17
CA LYS A 584 10.55 5.33 3.11
C LYS A 584 9.28 4.95 2.33
N ASP A 585 8.16 4.71 3.01
CA ASP A 585 6.87 4.41 2.36
C ASP A 585 6.42 5.57 1.45
N LEU A 586 6.39 6.80 1.98
CA LEU A 586 6.05 7.99 1.20
C LEU A 586 6.99 8.17 -0.01
N THR A 587 8.29 7.95 0.18
CA THR A 587 9.27 8.01 -0.92
C THR A 587 8.96 6.95 -1.98
N GLY A 588 8.64 5.72 -1.58
CA GLY A 588 8.23 4.66 -2.50
C GLY A 588 6.98 5.02 -3.30
N ARG A 589 5.98 5.62 -2.65
CA ARG A 589 4.73 6.08 -3.30
C ARG A 589 4.97 7.22 -4.29
N ILE A 590 5.82 8.20 -3.95
CA ILE A 590 6.22 9.28 -4.87
C ILE A 590 6.96 8.69 -6.09
N LEU A 591 7.92 7.78 -5.88
CA LEU A 591 8.64 7.13 -6.98
C LEU A 591 7.72 6.29 -7.87
N SER A 592 6.72 5.62 -7.30
CA SER A 592 5.67 4.93 -8.06
C SER A 592 4.85 5.91 -8.90
N GLY A 593 4.51 7.08 -8.37
CA GLY A 593 3.88 8.18 -9.12
C GLY A 593 4.73 8.64 -10.29
N ILE A 594 6.04 8.82 -10.08
CA ILE A 594 6.99 9.17 -11.16
C ILE A 594 7.04 8.07 -12.23
N ALA A 595 7.13 6.80 -11.83
CA ALA A 595 7.15 5.69 -12.79
C ALA A 595 5.88 5.63 -13.65
N ARG A 596 4.71 5.96 -13.09
CA ARG A 596 3.46 6.12 -13.85
C ARG A 596 3.55 7.27 -14.86
N LEU A 597 4.10 8.43 -14.46
CA LEU A 597 4.32 9.55 -15.36
C LEU A 597 5.30 9.20 -16.50
N GLU A 598 6.40 8.51 -16.20
CA GLU A 598 7.34 8.06 -17.22
C GLU A 598 6.68 7.13 -18.24
N LYS A 599 5.86 6.18 -17.76
CA LYS A 599 5.09 5.27 -18.63
C LYS A 599 4.07 6.02 -19.49
N ALA A 600 3.37 7.00 -18.92
CA ALA A 600 2.32 7.75 -19.62
C ALA A 600 2.88 8.75 -20.65
N THR A 601 4.04 9.34 -20.37
CA THR A 601 4.65 10.39 -21.23
C THR A 601 5.70 9.85 -22.21
N GLY A 602 6.25 8.66 -21.94
CA GLY A 602 7.40 8.11 -22.68
C GLY A 602 8.73 8.82 -22.39
N LYS A 603 8.75 9.78 -21.46
CA LYS A 603 9.96 10.48 -20.98
C LYS A 603 10.49 9.82 -19.73
N ARG A 604 11.74 10.08 -19.35
CA ARG A 604 12.36 9.55 -18.12
C ARG A 604 12.87 10.65 -17.22
N PHE A 605 12.57 10.55 -15.93
CA PHE A 605 12.97 11.54 -14.93
C PHE A 605 14.47 11.43 -14.67
N GLY A 606 15.21 12.46 -15.07
CA GLY A 606 16.67 12.49 -14.97
C GLY A 606 17.46 11.91 -16.13
N ASP A 607 16.78 11.44 -17.19
CA ASP A 607 17.46 11.05 -18.43
C ASP A 607 17.89 12.30 -19.23
N PRO A 608 19.19 12.50 -19.51
CA PRO A 608 19.66 13.62 -20.32
C PRO A 608 19.15 13.58 -21.78
N VAL A 609 18.85 12.41 -22.33
CA VAL A 609 18.46 12.25 -23.73
C VAL A 609 16.99 12.57 -23.92
N ASN A 610 16.09 12.00 -23.11
CA ASN A 610 14.65 12.28 -23.15
C ASN A 610 14.09 12.67 -21.77
N PRO A 611 14.42 13.89 -21.28
CA PRO A 611 14.13 14.29 -19.92
C PRO A 611 12.65 14.51 -19.67
N LEU A 612 12.14 13.94 -18.58
CA LEU A 612 10.92 14.41 -17.92
C LEU A 612 11.30 15.52 -16.94
N LEU A 613 10.79 16.73 -17.14
CA LEU A 613 10.90 17.83 -16.18
C LEU A 613 9.55 18.03 -15.50
N LEU A 614 9.58 18.44 -14.24
CA LEU A 614 8.39 18.56 -13.39
C LEU A 614 8.21 19.99 -12.86
N SER A 615 6.96 20.36 -12.63
CA SER A 615 6.59 21.47 -11.75
C SER A 615 6.09 20.92 -10.42
N VAL A 616 6.49 21.57 -9.34
CA VAL A 616 6.05 21.28 -7.98
C VAL A 616 5.36 22.52 -7.45
N ARG A 617 4.04 22.43 -7.29
CA ARG A 617 3.17 23.56 -6.97
C ARG A 617 2.41 23.26 -5.68
N SER A 618 2.52 24.17 -4.73
CA SER A 618 1.71 24.14 -3.51
C SER A 618 0.24 24.51 -3.80
N GLY A 619 -0.67 23.85 -3.10
CA GLY A 619 -2.11 24.01 -3.25
C GLY A 619 -2.84 23.74 -1.95
N ALA A 620 -3.25 24.79 -1.25
CA ALA A 620 -4.06 24.68 -0.05
C ALA A 620 -5.54 24.46 -0.40
N ALA A 621 -6.33 23.98 0.57
CA ALA A 621 -7.77 23.85 0.42
C ALA A 621 -8.44 25.21 0.17
N ILE A 622 -7.92 26.27 0.78
CA ILE A 622 -8.36 27.65 0.59
C ILE A 622 -7.32 28.39 -0.24
N SER A 623 -7.76 29.12 -1.27
CA SER A 623 -6.86 29.80 -2.21
C SER A 623 -6.03 30.87 -1.51
N MET A 624 -4.71 30.81 -1.68
CA MET A 624 -3.73 31.80 -1.20
C MET A 624 -2.87 32.27 -2.37
N PRO A 625 -3.34 33.24 -3.18
CA PRO A 625 -2.66 33.69 -4.39
C PRO A 625 -1.28 34.28 -4.07
N GLY A 626 -0.24 33.82 -4.77
CA GLY A 626 1.15 34.31 -4.62
C GLY A 626 1.87 33.88 -3.35
N MET A 627 1.18 33.42 -2.31
CA MET A 627 1.78 33.26 -0.96
C MET A 627 2.67 32.03 -0.77
N MET A 628 2.68 31.10 -1.71
CA MET A 628 3.31 29.79 -1.53
C MET A 628 4.29 29.48 -2.67
N ASP A 629 5.33 28.72 -2.33
CA ASP A 629 6.43 28.43 -3.26
C ASP A 629 5.96 27.57 -4.43
N THR A 630 6.54 27.86 -5.60
CA THR A 630 6.39 27.08 -6.82
C THR A 630 7.77 26.82 -7.41
N PHE A 631 8.04 25.56 -7.74
CA PHE A 631 9.29 25.16 -8.40
C PHE A 631 8.96 24.67 -9.81
N LEU A 632 9.53 25.31 -10.82
CA LEU A 632 9.44 24.87 -12.21
C LEU A 632 10.75 24.19 -12.65
N ASN A 633 10.67 23.37 -13.68
CA ASN A 633 11.81 22.66 -14.28
C ASN A 633 12.56 21.73 -13.32
N VAL A 634 11.91 21.18 -12.29
CA VAL A 634 12.51 20.18 -11.38
C VAL A 634 12.94 18.95 -12.19
N GLY A 635 14.17 18.49 -11.95
CA GLY A 635 14.84 17.44 -12.72
C GLY A 635 15.89 17.96 -13.70
N ILE A 636 15.96 19.28 -13.88
CA ILE A 636 16.96 19.90 -14.75
C ILE A 636 18.33 19.96 -14.05
N ASN A 637 19.38 19.59 -14.77
CA ASN A 637 20.77 19.75 -14.34
C ASN A 637 21.65 20.06 -15.55
N ARG A 638 22.95 20.30 -15.32
CA ARG A 638 23.87 20.66 -16.40
C ARG A 638 23.89 19.64 -17.54
N ALA A 639 23.89 18.33 -17.22
CA ALA A 639 23.93 17.28 -18.23
C ALA A 639 22.65 17.25 -19.09
N VAL A 640 21.49 17.38 -18.44
CA VAL A 640 20.19 17.50 -19.12
C VAL A 640 20.17 18.74 -20.01
N CYS A 641 20.63 19.89 -19.53
CA CYS A 641 20.69 21.14 -20.32
C CYS A 641 21.62 21.04 -21.52
N GLU A 642 22.79 20.42 -21.38
CA GLU A 642 23.74 20.27 -22.48
C GLU A 642 23.17 19.39 -23.59
N LYS A 643 22.42 18.34 -23.24
CA LYS A 643 21.78 17.46 -24.23
C LYS A 643 20.50 18.06 -24.82
N LEU A 644 19.68 18.71 -23.99
CA LEU A 644 18.48 19.39 -24.46
C LEU A 644 18.83 20.55 -25.40
N SER A 645 19.92 21.28 -25.12
CA SER A 645 20.36 22.40 -25.95
C SER A 645 20.89 21.98 -27.33
N ALA A 646 21.27 20.71 -27.53
CA ALA A 646 21.65 20.16 -28.82
C ALA A 646 20.45 19.87 -29.75
N ARG A 647 19.21 19.86 -29.23
CA ARG A 647 18.01 19.68 -30.06
C ARG A 647 17.70 20.99 -30.82
N PRO A 648 17.37 20.93 -32.14
CA PRO A 648 17.01 22.11 -32.91
C PRO A 648 15.87 22.91 -32.25
N GLY A 649 16.07 24.20 -32.05
CA GLY A 649 15.09 25.09 -31.41
C GLY A 649 15.07 25.07 -29.88
N TYR A 650 15.78 24.16 -29.21
CA TYR A 650 15.77 24.07 -27.73
C TYR A 650 16.98 24.76 -27.07
N ALA A 651 17.98 25.17 -27.85
CA ALA A 651 19.25 25.70 -27.33
C ALA A 651 19.06 26.84 -26.31
N TRP A 652 18.25 27.84 -26.66
CA TRP A 652 17.96 28.97 -25.79
C TRP A 652 17.07 28.56 -24.60
N ALA A 653 15.99 27.83 -24.88
CA ALA A 653 14.98 27.41 -23.91
C ALA A 653 15.57 26.54 -22.79
N ALA A 654 16.50 25.64 -23.12
CA ALA A 654 17.16 24.76 -22.16
C ALA A 654 17.96 25.56 -21.11
N TRP A 655 18.79 26.50 -21.55
CA TRP A 655 19.61 27.31 -20.64
C TRP A 655 18.77 28.33 -19.86
N ASP A 656 17.73 28.91 -20.47
CA ASP A 656 16.81 29.77 -19.72
C ASP A 656 16.04 29.01 -18.65
N SER A 657 15.55 27.80 -18.96
CA SER A 657 14.86 26.95 -18.00
C SER A 657 15.76 26.58 -16.82
N TYR A 658 17.07 26.36 -17.07
CA TYR A 658 18.05 26.10 -16.02
C TYR A 658 18.31 27.32 -15.14
N ARG A 659 18.53 28.49 -15.76
CA ARG A 659 18.68 29.75 -15.05
C ARG A 659 17.46 30.03 -14.16
N ARG A 660 16.25 29.79 -14.67
CA ARG A 660 14.99 29.95 -13.90
C ARG A 660 14.93 29.00 -12.72
N PHE A 661 15.24 27.72 -12.94
CA PHE A 661 15.31 26.74 -11.87
C PHE A 661 16.23 27.21 -10.74
N LEU A 662 17.43 27.69 -11.08
CA LEU A 662 18.40 28.23 -10.13
C LEU A 662 17.88 29.48 -9.40
N GLN A 663 17.22 30.38 -10.12
CA GLN A 663 16.61 31.58 -9.55
C GLN A 663 15.55 31.21 -8.48
N MET A 664 14.58 30.36 -8.84
CA MET A 664 13.54 29.90 -7.89
C MET A 664 14.16 29.14 -6.70
N TRP A 665 15.19 28.32 -6.95
CA TRP A 665 15.90 27.60 -5.91
C TRP A 665 16.57 28.54 -4.91
N GLY A 666 17.25 29.57 -5.41
CA GLY A 666 17.88 30.60 -4.58
C GLY A 666 16.87 31.42 -3.79
N MET A 667 15.76 31.81 -4.43
CA MET A 667 14.68 32.55 -3.76
C MET A 667 14.05 31.75 -2.62
N SER A 668 13.76 30.45 -2.84
CA SER A 668 13.26 29.56 -1.78
C SER A 668 14.25 29.33 -0.62
N SER A 669 15.53 29.66 -0.84
CA SER A 669 16.60 29.62 0.15
C SER A 669 16.84 30.99 0.82
N GLY A 670 16.01 32.00 0.53
CA GLY A 670 16.04 33.33 1.16
C GLY A 670 16.79 34.41 0.39
N LEU A 671 17.17 34.19 -0.88
CA LEU A 671 17.72 35.25 -1.72
C LEU A 671 16.62 36.13 -2.31
N ASP A 672 16.83 37.44 -2.23
CA ASP A 672 15.93 38.44 -2.80
C ASP A 672 15.97 38.39 -4.34
N ARG A 673 14.84 38.69 -4.99
CA ARG A 673 14.75 38.78 -6.45
C ARG A 673 15.70 39.82 -7.04
N ASN A 674 15.90 40.95 -6.35
CA ASN A 674 16.80 42.04 -6.75
C ASN A 674 18.24 41.57 -7.00
N PHE A 675 18.66 40.51 -6.29
CA PHE A 675 19.97 39.89 -6.53
C PHE A 675 20.09 39.35 -7.95
N PHE A 676 19.07 38.61 -8.42
CA PHE A 676 19.05 38.03 -9.75
C PHE A 676 18.80 39.06 -10.84
N ASP A 677 18.00 40.08 -10.54
CA ASP A 677 17.78 41.21 -11.44
C ASP A 677 19.09 42.01 -11.65
N GLY A 678 19.86 42.26 -10.60
CA GLY A 678 21.19 42.88 -10.73
C GLY A 678 22.15 42.05 -11.60
N LEU A 679 22.13 40.72 -11.44
CA LEU A 679 22.94 39.84 -12.29
C LEU A 679 22.52 39.93 -13.76
N ILE A 680 21.23 39.85 -14.07
CA ILE A 680 20.77 39.86 -15.47
C ILE A 680 21.00 41.24 -16.13
N GLU A 681 20.85 42.35 -15.40
CA GLU A 681 21.16 43.69 -15.89
C GLU A 681 22.65 43.84 -16.23
N THR A 682 23.54 43.33 -15.38
CA THR A 682 24.99 43.32 -15.66
C THR A 682 25.31 42.65 -17.00
N TYR A 683 24.63 41.55 -17.32
CA TYR A 683 24.79 40.86 -18.60
C TYR A 683 24.10 41.58 -19.77
N LYS A 684 22.99 42.29 -19.54
CA LYS A 684 22.37 43.14 -20.57
C LYS A 684 23.30 44.28 -20.97
N GLU A 685 23.95 44.92 -20.01
CA GLU A 685 24.97 45.95 -20.25
C GLU A 685 26.20 45.37 -20.97
N LYS A 686 26.72 44.23 -20.48
CA LYS A 686 27.87 43.52 -21.08
C LYS A 686 27.65 43.19 -22.56
N PHE A 687 26.46 42.69 -22.91
CA PHE A 687 26.14 42.27 -24.28
C PHE A 687 25.38 43.32 -25.10
N LYS A 688 25.14 44.51 -24.54
CA LYS A 688 24.39 45.61 -25.17
C LYS A 688 23.03 45.19 -25.72
N VAL A 689 22.29 44.38 -24.95
CA VAL A 689 20.93 43.95 -25.29
C VAL A 689 19.92 44.66 -24.40
N ALA A 690 18.78 45.07 -24.97
CA ALA A 690 17.74 45.78 -24.22
C ALA A 690 16.74 44.82 -23.58
N LYS A 691 16.44 43.69 -24.24
CA LYS A 691 15.46 42.69 -23.79
C LYS A 691 16.11 41.32 -23.64
N LYS A 692 15.65 40.54 -22.66
CA LYS A 692 16.15 39.17 -22.38
C LYS A 692 16.07 38.25 -23.61
N LEU A 693 15.00 38.35 -24.39
CA LEU A 693 14.80 37.54 -25.61
C LEU A 693 15.88 37.78 -26.68
N GLN A 694 16.68 38.85 -26.56
CA GLN A 694 17.75 39.16 -27.51
C GLN A 694 19.08 38.47 -27.16
N PHE A 695 19.19 37.79 -26.02
CA PHE A 695 20.37 36.99 -25.69
C PHE A 695 20.49 35.78 -26.63
N LYS A 696 21.69 35.52 -27.14
CA LYS A 696 22.01 34.29 -27.89
C LYS A 696 22.06 33.08 -26.93
N PRO A 697 21.85 31.84 -27.42
CA PRO A 697 21.90 30.64 -26.59
C PRO A 697 23.20 30.50 -25.77
N GLU A 698 24.34 30.87 -26.33
CA GLU A 698 25.65 30.80 -25.65
C GLU A 698 25.75 31.81 -24.51
N GLN A 699 25.15 32.99 -24.69
CA GLN A 699 25.09 34.03 -23.66
C GLN A 699 24.16 33.61 -22.51
N MET A 700 23.03 32.97 -22.82
CA MET A 700 22.13 32.44 -21.80
C MET A 700 22.79 31.32 -20.99
N LYS A 701 23.61 30.49 -21.63
CA LYS A 701 24.45 29.48 -20.95
C LYS A 701 25.41 30.13 -19.95
N GLU A 702 26.10 31.20 -20.34
CA GLU A 702 27.02 31.93 -19.46
C GLU A 702 26.30 32.49 -18.23
N ILE A 703 25.11 33.09 -18.42
CA ILE A 703 24.28 33.60 -17.33
C ILE A 703 23.84 32.48 -16.38
N ALA A 704 23.36 31.34 -16.91
CA ALA A 704 22.90 30.21 -16.10
C ALA A 704 24.03 29.61 -15.25
N LEU A 705 25.24 29.50 -15.79
CA LEU A 705 26.41 29.02 -15.05
C LEU A 705 26.85 30.02 -13.98
N CYS A 706 26.82 31.32 -14.27
CA CYS A 706 27.09 32.37 -13.30
C CYS A 706 26.09 32.31 -12.12
N TYR A 707 24.79 32.16 -12.37
CA TYR A 707 23.79 31.99 -11.31
C TYR A 707 24.14 30.80 -10.39
N ARG A 708 24.57 29.68 -10.97
CA ARG A 708 24.97 28.49 -10.23
C ARG A 708 26.20 28.75 -9.35
N GLU A 709 27.21 29.42 -9.89
CA GLU A 709 28.44 29.77 -9.17
C GLU A 709 28.15 30.73 -8.01
N GLU A 710 27.32 31.74 -8.24
CA GLU A 710 26.90 32.70 -7.22
C GLU A 710 26.10 32.05 -6.08
N LEU A 711 25.25 31.06 -6.39
CA LEU A 711 24.54 30.26 -5.38
C LEU A 711 25.50 29.41 -4.55
N HIS A 712 26.47 28.75 -5.20
CA HIS A 712 27.50 27.98 -4.51
C HIS A 712 28.38 28.85 -3.61
N ALA A 713 28.77 30.04 -4.07
CA ALA A 713 29.57 30.99 -3.29
C ALA A 713 28.88 31.45 -1.99
N ARG A 714 27.55 31.45 -1.98
CA ARG A 714 26.72 31.77 -0.80
C ARG A 714 26.36 30.56 0.06
N GLY A 715 26.92 29.38 -0.24
CA GLY A 715 26.67 28.15 0.50
C GLY A 715 25.30 27.50 0.24
N ILE A 716 24.58 27.93 -0.80
CA ILE A 716 23.28 27.32 -1.16
C ILE A 716 23.55 26.02 -1.92
N LYS A 717 23.13 24.90 -1.32
CA LYS A 717 23.32 23.58 -1.92
C LYS A 717 22.30 23.34 -3.04
N ILE A 718 22.82 23.05 -4.23
CA ILE A 718 22.04 22.61 -5.40
C ILE A 718 22.28 21.11 -5.56
N PHE A 719 21.21 20.33 -5.74
CA PHE A 719 21.33 18.89 -5.98
C PHE A 719 21.37 18.63 -7.49
N ASP A 720 22.37 17.87 -7.96
CA ASP A 720 22.40 17.43 -9.37
C ASP A 720 21.51 16.21 -9.63
N ASN A 721 21.26 15.40 -8.59
CA ASN A 721 20.35 14.26 -8.65
C ASN A 721 18.87 14.73 -8.69
N PRO A 722 18.12 14.44 -9.76
CA PRO A 722 16.72 14.82 -9.92
C PRO A 722 15.79 14.35 -8.79
N ILE A 723 16.03 13.17 -8.22
CA ILE A 723 15.19 12.64 -7.12
C ILE A 723 15.40 13.46 -5.85
N ASP A 724 16.64 13.86 -5.57
CA ASP A 724 16.95 14.72 -4.43
C ASP A 724 16.38 16.14 -4.64
N GLN A 725 16.40 16.65 -5.88
CA GLN A 725 15.74 17.91 -6.24
C GLN A 725 14.24 17.86 -5.97
N LEU A 726 13.57 16.80 -6.43
CA LEU A 726 12.12 16.62 -6.23
C LEU A 726 11.77 16.51 -4.74
N ARG A 727 12.53 15.71 -3.97
CA ARG A 727 12.32 15.58 -2.54
C ARG A 727 12.45 16.93 -1.84
N TYR A 728 13.48 17.69 -2.16
CA TYR A 728 13.67 19.02 -1.60
C TYR A 728 12.53 19.98 -1.98
N ALA A 729 12.12 20.00 -3.25
CA ALA A 729 11.04 20.86 -3.73
C ALA A 729 9.70 20.55 -3.04
N ILE A 730 9.35 19.28 -2.85
CA ILE A 730 8.14 18.88 -2.13
C ILE A 730 8.20 19.32 -0.67
N LEU A 731 9.34 19.09 0.01
CA LEU A 731 9.53 19.51 1.40
C LEU A 731 9.43 21.03 1.55
N LYS A 732 10.04 21.79 0.64
CA LYS A 732 9.96 23.26 0.63
C LYS A 732 8.55 23.76 0.34
N ALA A 733 7.83 23.13 -0.58
CA ALA A 733 6.44 23.46 -0.86
C ALA A 733 5.56 23.27 0.40
N PHE A 734 5.75 22.20 1.17
CA PHE A 734 5.06 22.04 2.46
C PHE A 734 5.49 23.12 3.49
N GLN A 735 6.79 23.39 3.63
CA GLN A 735 7.30 24.41 4.55
C GLN A 735 6.83 25.83 4.18
N SER A 736 6.53 26.10 2.92
CA SER A 736 6.05 27.41 2.47
C SER A 736 4.72 27.84 3.12
N TRP A 737 3.93 26.87 3.61
CA TRP A 737 2.74 27.14 4.42
C TRP A 737 3.09 27.91 5.72
N ASP A 738 4.27 27.69 6.28
CA ASP A 738 4.72 28.35 7.51
C ASP A 738 5.62 29.57 7.26
N SER A 739 5.70 30.04 6.02
CA SER A 739 6.35 31.32 5.68
C SER A 739 5.68 32.49 6.40
N GLU A 740 6.43 33.56 6.66
CA GLU A 740 5.90 34.73 7.36
C GLU A 740 4.75 35.39 6.57
N CYS A 741 4.88 35.46 5.24
CA CYS A 741 3.84 35.97 4.35
C CYS A 741 2.55 35.15 4.46
N ALA A 742 2.64 33.81 4.39
CA ALA A 742 1.49 32.94 4.51
C ALA A 742 0.81 33.05 5.90
N LYS A 743 1.59 33.15 6.98
CA LYS A 743 1.08 33.36 8.35
C LYS A 743 0.37 34.70 8.52
N ILE A 744 0.90 35.78 7.92
CA ILE A 744 0.25 37.10 7.95
C ILE A 744 -1.07 37.04 7.19
N PHE A 745 -1.07 36.47 5.98
CA PHE A 745 -2.28 36.32 5.17
C PHE A 745 -3.38 35.53 5.91
N ARG A 746 -3.04 34.37 6.50
CA ARG A 746 -3.99 33.57 7.27
C ARG A 746 -4.57 34.32 8.47
N ARG A 747 -3.74 35.04 9.23
CA ARG A 747 -4.19 35.85 10.38
C ARG A 747 -5.19 36.92 9.96
N GLN A 748 -4.95 37.60 8.84
CA GLN A 748 -5.85 38.66 8.37
C GLN A 748 -7.14 38.11 7.77
N MET A 749 -7.07 36.97 7.09
CA MET A 749 -8.23 36.29 6.52
C MET A 749 -8.97 35.38 7.53
N ASN A 750 -8.57 35.36 8.80
CA ASN A 750 -9.11 34.50 9.86
C ASN A 750 -9.11 32.99 9.49
N LEU A 751 -8.04 32.52 8.85
CA LEU A 751 -7.88 31.13 8.45
C LEU A 751 -7.13 30.32 9.53
N SER A 752 -7.58 29.09 9.79
CA SER A 752 -6.90 28.15 10.70
C SER A 752 -5.54 27.70 10.13
N ASN A 753 -4.58 27.48 11.02
CA ASN A 753 -3.27 26.91 10.66
C ASN A 753 -3.35 25.41 10.31
N ASP A 754 -4.40 24.71 10.74
CA ASP A 754 -4.54 23.25 10.64
C ASP A 754 -5.01 22.74 9.27
N TRP A 755 -5.35 23.65 8.35
CA TRP A 755 -5.74 23.28 6.98
C TRP A 755 -4.59 22.62 6.21
N GLY A 756 -3.38 23.16 6.36
CA GLY A 756 -2.21 22.71 5.64
C GLY A 756 -2.25 22.97 4.13
N THR A 757 -1.30 22.35 3.42
CA THR A 757 -1.17 22.47 1.96
C THR A 757 -0.95 21.09 1.33
N ALA A 758 -1.47 20.88 0.14
CA ALA A 758 -1.14 19.77 -0.73
C ALA A 758 -0.06 20.20 -1.73
N VAL A 759 0.63 19.23 -2.34
CA VAL A 759 1.68 19.49 -3.32
C VAL A 759 1.35 18.78 -4.62
N THR A 760 1.08 19.55 -5.67
CA THR A 760 0.85 19.03 -7.02
C THR A 760 2.19 18.88 -7.74
N VAL A 761 2.50 17.67 -8.18
CA VAL A 761 3.66 17.35 -9.00
C VAL A 761 3.18 17.03 -10.41
N GLN A 762 3.60 17.83 -11.38
CA GLN A 762 3.04 17.77 -12.73
C GLN A 762 4.14 17.90 -13.78
N GLU A 763 3.98 17.26 -14.93
CA GLU A 763 4.87 17.43 -16.08
C GLU A 763 4.99 18.90 -16.51
N MET A 764 6.21 19.32 -16.85
CA MET A 764 6.46 20.62 -17.45
C MET A 764 5.99 20.67 -18.90
N VAL A 765 5.29 21.76 -19.21
CA VAL A 765 4.96 22.19 -20.56
C VAL A 765 5.69 23.51 -20.83
N PHE A 766 6.29 23.65 -22.01
CA PHE A 766 7.18 24.77 -22.32
C PHE A 766 6.55 25.77 -23.28
N GLY A 767 6.21 26.96 -22.77
CA GLY A 767 5.82 28.11 -23.60
C GLY A 767 7.00 28.90 -24.18
N ASN A 768 8.24 28.52 -23.83
CA ASN A 768 9.48 29.23 -24.18
C ASN A 768 10.39 28.48 -25.16
N LEU A 769 9.85 27.53 -25.93
CA LEU A 769 10.62 26.74 -26.89
C LEU A 769 11.08 27.59 -28.07
N ASN A 770 10.13 28.24 -28.72
CA ASN A 770 10.35 29.04 -29.92
C ASN A 770 9.17 30.01 -30.15
N GLU A 771 9.16 30.70 -31.29
CA GLU A 771 8.13 31.67 -31.68
C GLU A 771 6.73 31.05 -31.86
N ASN A 772 6.63 29.72 -31.98
CA ASN A 772 5.37 28.97 -32.13
C ASN A 772 4.85 28.39 -30.81
N SER A 773 5.55 28.65 -29.71
CA SER A 773 5.14 28.27 -28.35
C SER A 773 4.82 29.53 -27.54
N GLY A 774 3.93 29.43 -26.55
CA GLY A 774 3.58 30.57 -25.73
C GLY A 774 2.82 30.20 -24.48
N SER A 775 2.66 31.18 -23.60
CA SER A 775 1.83 31.07 -22.40
C SER A 775 0.87 32.24 -22.33
N GLY A 776 -0.21 32.09 -21.58
CA GLY A 776 -1.18 33.16 -21.38
C GLY A 776 -2.14 32.91 -20.23
N VAL A 777 -2.83 33.99 -19.86
CA VAL A 777 -3.92 33.98 -18.90
C VAL A 777 -5.12 34.64 -19.57
N THR A 778 -6.25 33.96 -19.58
CA THR A 778 -7.49 34.47 -20.18
C THR A 778 -8.66 34.39 -19.22
N PHE A 779 -9.46 35.44 -19.21
CA PHE A 779 -10.76 35.51 -18.57
C PHE A 779 -11.82 35.19 -19.60
N THR A 780 -12.81 34.39 -19.21
CA THR A 780 -13.97 34.05 -20.05
C THR A 780 -14.96 35.19 -20.22
N ARG A 781 -14.77 36.30 -19.50
CA ARG A 781 -15.52 37.54 -19.65
C ARG A 781 -14.61 38.75 -19.44
N ALA A 782 -14.86 39.82 -20.18
CA ALA A 782 -14.20 41.10 -19.98
C ALA A 782 -14.38 41.64 -18.54
N PRO A 783 -13.29 42.03 -17.83
CA PRO A 783 -13.37 42.65 -16.51
C PRO A 783 -14.20 43.95 -16.56
N GLY A 784 -15.25 44.04 -15.74
CA GLY A 784 -16.18 45.19 -15.71
C GLY A 784 -17.26 45.19 -16.81
N GLY A 785 -17.30 44.17 -17.67
CA GLY A 785 -18.38 44.02 -18.66
C GLY A 785 -19.71 43.63 -18.02
N GLN A 786 -20.80 44.26 -18.48
CA GLN A 786 -22.18 43.92 -18.06
C GLN A 786 -22.75 42.69 -18.83
N SER A 787 -22.12 42.29 -19.94
CA SER A 787 -22.58 41.15 -20.75
C SER A 787 -22.29 39.82 -20.08
N SER A 788 -23.22 38.86 -20.19
CA SER A 788 -23.03 37.45 -19.81
C SER A 788 -22.45 36.59 -20.93
N GLU A 789 -22.17 37.18 -22.09
CA GLU A 789 -21.55 36.45 -23.20
C GLU A 789 -20.09 36.09 -22.92
N ILE A 790 -19.65 34.97 -23.49
CA ILE A 790 -18.27 34.51 -23.38
C ILE A 790 -17.42 35.31 -24.36
N GLU A 791 -16.62 36.21 -23.82
CA GLU A 791 -15.65 37.03 -24.56
C GLU A 791 -14.29 36.83 -23.91
N LEU A 792 -13.39 36.12 -24.60
CA LEU A 792 -12.05 35.89 -24.08
C LEU A 792 -11.27 37.21 -23.99
N PHE A 793 -10.78 37.52 -22.80
CA PHE A 793 -10.06 38.75 -22.50
C PHE A 793 -8.84 38.42 -21.65
N GLY A 794 -7.65 38.93 -21.95
CA GLY A 794 -6.47 38.59 -21.16
C GLY A 794 -5.14 38.95 -21.81
N ASP A 795 -4.06 38.38 -21.29
CA ASP A 795 -2.70 38.66 -21.70
C ASP A 795 -2.00 37.36 -22.11
N PHE A 796 -1.30 37.36 -23.24
CA PHE A 796 -0.46 36.25 -23.71
C PHE A 796 0.86 36.75 -24.29
N PHE A 797 1.85 35.86 -24.38
CA PHE A 797 3.10 36.14 -25.09
C PHE A 797 3.75 34.83 -25.58
N PHE A 798 4.45 34.88 -26.72
CA PHE A 798 5.14 33.73 -27.32
C PHE A 798 6.62 33.67 -26.92
N GLY A 799 7.18 32.47 -26.81
CA GLY A 799 8.59 32.27 -26.44
C GLY A 799 8.90 32.59 -24.97
N VAL A 800 7.90 32.52 -24.09
CA VAL A 800 8.05 32.81 -22.64
C VAL A 800 7.30 31.81 -21.77
N GLN A 801 7.71 31.71 -20.50
CA GLN A 801 6.97 30.91 -19.50
C GLN A 801 5.92 31.79 -18.82
N GLY A 802 4.85 31.18 -18.29
CA GLY A 802 3.73 31.92 -17.68
C GLY A 802 4.13 32.89 -16.56
N ASP A 803 5.21 32.58 -15.83
CA ASP A 803 5.75 33.46 -14.79
C ASP A 803 6.20 34.84 -15.32
N ASP A 804 6.66 34.93 -16.58
CA ASP A 804 7.03 36.22 -17.19
C ASP A 804 5.81 37.15 -17.37
N ILE A 805 4.64 36.56 -17.58
CA ILE A 805 3.37 37.26 -17.78
C ILE A 805 2.82 37.73 -16.44
N VAL A 806 2.82 36.85 -15.44
CA VAL A 806 2.29 37.15 -14.09
C VAL A 806 3.16 38.16 -13.35
N SER A 807 4.49 38.07 -13.51
CA SER A 807 5.45 38.99 -12.88
C SER A 807 5.50 40.38 -13.55
N GLY A 808 4.87 40.57 -14.71
CA GLY A 808 4.81 41.87 -15.38
C GLY A 808 6.15 42.36 -15.97
N LEU A 809 7.13 41.45 -16.13
CA LEU A 809 8.46 41.77 -16.66
C LEU A 809 8.48 42.06 -18.16
N ILE A 810 7.47 41.60 -18.88
CA ILE A 810 7.33 41.76 -20.33
C ILE A 810 6.05 42.52 -20.67
N GLU A 811 6.09 43.23 -21.78
CA GLU A 811 4.90 43.83 -22.38
C GLU A 811 4.11 42.75 -23.11
N THR A 812 2.87 42.52 -22.69
CA THR A 812 2.02 41.40 -23.14
C THR A 812 1.13 41.78 -24.31
N PHE A 813 0.72 40.77 -25.08
CA PHE A 813 -0.24 40.91 -26.17
C PHE A 813 -1.66 40.53 -25.72
N PRO A 814 -2.70 41.17 -26.29
CA PRO A 814 -4.09 40.86 -25.97
C PRO A 814 -4.51 39.48 -26.52
N VAL A 815 -5.42 38.80 -25.81
CA VAL A 815 -5.93 37.49 -26.23
C VAL A 815 -6.92 37.61 -27.40
N SER A 816 -7.81 38.59 -27.41
CA SER A 816 -8.79 38.80 -28.48
C SER A 816 -8.56 40.08 -29.28
N GLU A 817 -9.08 40.09 -30.50
CA GLU A 817 -9.04 41.25 -31.39
C GLU A 817 -9.96 42.38 -30.89
N ILE A 818 -11.08 42.02 -30.25
CA ILE A 818 -11.98 42.99 -29.61
C ILE A 818 -11.25 43.72 -28.47
N GLN A 819 -10.52 42.98 -27.63
CA GLN A 819 -9.67 43.56 -26.59
C GLN A 819 -8.63 44.51 -27.19
N ARG A 820 -7.92 44.08 -28.25
CA ARG A 820 -6.89 44.89 -28.91
C ARG A 820 -7.41 46.26 -29.33
N ARG A 821 -8.60 46.30 -29.94
CA ARG A 821 -9.26 47.53 -30.40
C ARG A 821 -9.76 48.40 -29.25
N ARG A 822 -10.29 47.80 -28.18
CA ARG A 822 -10.80 48.52 -27.00
C ARG A 822 -9.70 49.19 -26.18
N GLU A 823 -8.58 48.50 -25.95
CA GLU A 823 -7.53 49.00 -25.06
C GLU A 823 -6.57 50.00 -25.73
N ASN A 824 -6.70 50.24 -27.04
CA ASN A 824 -5.87 51.17 -27.82
C ASN A 824 -4.36 50.99 -27.57
N ARG A 825 -3.93 49.77 -27.21
CA ARG A 825 -2.51 49.44 -27.02
C ARG A 825 -1.81 49.57 -28.37
N ASN A 826 -0.61 50.17 -28.40
CA ASN A 826 0.24 50.22 -29.60
C ASN A 826 0.78 48.82 -29.97
N CYS A 827 -0.10 47.87 -30.28
CA CYS A 827 0.23 46.48 -30.59
C CYS A 827 -0.44 46.02 -31.89
N SER A 828 0.33 45.36 -32.75
CA SER A 828 -0.11 44.90 -34.08
C SER A 828 -0.73 43.51 -34.07
N LEU A 829 -0.74 42.79 -32.94
CA LEU A 829 -1.01 41.36 -32.86
C LEU A 829 -1.93 41.00 -31.68
N SER A 830 -2.75 39.95 -31.85
CA SER A 830 -3.53 39.27 -30.80
C SER A 830 -3.38 37.74 -30.91
N LEU A 831 -3.79 37.00 -29.87
CA LEU A 831 -3.74 35.51 -29.90
C LEU A 831 -4.67 35.00 -31.00
N GLU A 832 -5.86 35.59 -31.09
CA GLU A 832 -6.86 35.34 -32.12
C GLU A 832 -6.30 35.51 -33.55
N SER A 833 -5.51 36.56 -33.80
CA SER A 833 -4.92 36.78 -35.13
C SER A 833 -3.74 35.87 -35.46
N GLN A 834 -2.90 35.54 -34.47
CA GLN A 834 -1.63 34.84 -34.70
C GLN A 834 -1.75 33.32 -34.57
N PHE A 835 -2.58 32.84 -33.65
CA PHE A 835 -2.78 31.42 -33.35
C PHE A 835 -4.28 31.10 -33.28
N PRO A 836 -5.02 31.22 -34.41
CA PRO A 836 -6.48 31.11 -34.44
C PRO A 836 -6.99 29.77 -33.93
N GLN A 837 -6.29 28.67 -34.25
CA GLN A 837 -6.68 27.31 -33.82
C GLN A 837 -6.58 27.14 -32.29
N ILE A 838 -5.57 27.74 -31.66
CA ILE A 838 -5.42 27.74 -30.20
C ILE A 838 -6.53 28.57 -29.55
N TYR A 839 -6.81 29.74 -30.11
CA TYR A 839 -7.87 30.62 -29.64
C TYR A 839 -9.25 29.96 -29.73
N GLU A 840 -9.61 29.37 -30.87
CA GLU A 840 -10.87 28.64 -31.05
C GLU A 840 -11.03 27.49 -30.04
N LYS A 841 -9.95 26.77 -29.77
CA LYS A 841 -9.97 25.69 -28.79
C LYS A 841 -10.20 26.22 -27.36
N LEU A 842 -9.59 27.34 -27.00
CA LEU A 842 -9.82 28.03 -25.72
C LEU A 842 -11.27 28.52 -25.58
N VAL A 843 -11.85 29.06 -26.65
CA VAL A 843 -13.26 29.47 -26.68
C VAL A 843 -14.16 28.25 -26.45
N GLY A 844 -13.88 27.13 -27.12
CA GLY A 844 -14.59 25.86 -26.90
C GLY A 844 -14.52 25.38 -25.45
N TYR A 845 -13.34 25.45 -24.82
CA TYR A 845 -13.17 25.13 -23.41
C TYR A 845 -13.92 26.07 -22.47
N ALA A 846 -13.93 27.37 -22.75
CA ALA A 846 -14.71 28.34 -21.99
C ALA A 846 -16.23 28.06 -22.07
N HIS A 847 -16.73 27.74 -23.28
CA HIS A 847 -18.11 27.31 -23.46
C HIS A 847 -18.43 26.05 -22.67
N HIS A 848 -17.55 25.05 -22.72
CA HIS A 848 -17.76 23.80 -22.02
C HIS A 848 -17.82 23.98 -20.49
N LEU A 849 -16.93 24.80 -19.91
CA LEU A 849 -16.96 25.09 -18.48
C LEU A 849 -18.25 25.82 -18.07
N ILE A 850 -18.61 26.88 -18.79
CA ILE A 850 -19.70 27.77 -18.36
C ILE A 850 -21.07 27.20 -18.73
N ARG A 851 -21.26 26.77 -19.98
CA ARG A 851 -22.57 26.31 -20.48
C ARG A 851 -22.85 24.85 -20.15
N ASP A 852 -21.89 23.95 -20.37
CA ASP A 852 -22.14 22.51 -20.24
C ASP A 852 -21.98 22.05 -18.79
N LYS A 853 -21.02 22.62 -18.06
CA LYS A 853 -20.73 22.26 -16.66
C LYS A 853 -21.29 23.24 -15.63
N GLY A 854 -21.86 24.37 -16.05
CA GLY A 854 -22.53 25.33 -15.18
C GLY A 854 -21.60 26.12 -14.26
N PHE A 855 -20.33 26.28 -14.62
CA PHE A 855 -19.40 27.12 -13.86
C PHE A 855 -19.72 28.60 -14.04
N ASN A 856 -19.37 29.40 -13.04
CA ASN A 856 -19.27 30.85 -13.22
C ASN A 856 -18.18 31.19 -14.26
N HIS A 857 -18.14 32.43 -14.72
CA HIS A 857 -17.02 32.89 -15.53
C HIS A 857 -15.68 32.57 -14.85
N GLN A 858 -14.77 31.98 -15.62
CA GLN A 858 -13.48 31.49 -15.18
C GLN A 858 -12.34 32.40 -15.64
N GLU A 859 -11.25 32.36 -14.89
CA GLU A 859 -9.91 32.67 -15.33
C GLU A 859 -9.17 31.36 -15.62
N ILE A 860 -8.49 31.30 -16.76
CA ILE A 860 -7.83 30.12 -17.30
C ILE A 860 -6.37 30.46 -17.59
N GLU A 861 -5.46 29.72 -16.95
CA GLU A 861 -4.03 29.72 -17.27
C GLU A 861 -3.74 28.63 -18.30
N PHE A 862 -3.08 28.99 -19.40
CA PHE A 862 -2.79 28.06 -20.49
C PHE A 862 -1.37 28.23 -21.03
N THR A 863 -0.85 27.15 -21.60
CA THR A 863 0.42 27.13 -22.32
C THR A 863 0.27 26.28 -23.57
N PHE A 864 0.88 26.69 -24.67
CA PHE A 864 0.94 25.90 -25.89
C PHE A 864 2.40 25.71 -26.35
N GLU A 865 2.77 24.49 -26.70
CA GLU A 865 4.14 24.17 -27.15
C GLU A 865 4.32 24.33 -28.67
N ASN A 866 3.21 24.36 -29.41
CA ASN A 866 3.17 24.55 -30.86
C ASN A 866 1.82 25.16 -31.27
N GLN A 867 1.67 25.48 -32.56
CA GLN A 867 0.48 26.16 -33.09
C GLN A 867 -0.77 25.26 -33.20
N GLN A 868 -0.64 23.94 -33.01
CA GLN A 868 -1.72 22.98 -33.18
C GLN A 868 -2.56 22.86 -31.89
N PRO A 869 -3.87 22.58 -31.99
CA PRO A 869 -4.75 22.40 -30.82
C PRO A 869 -4.28 21.34 -29.82
N GLU A 870 -3.60 20.29 -30.27
CA GLU A 870 -3.04 19.23 -29.43
C GLU A 870 -1.86 19.72 -28.59
N GLY A 871 -1.23 20.81 -29.02
CA GLY A 871 -0.16 21.48 -28.29
C GLY A 871 -0.65 22.37 -27.15
N LEU A 872 -1.96 22.60 -26.99
CA LEU A 872 -2.56 23.45 -25.96
C LEU A 872 -2.80 22.66 -24.67
N TYR A 873 -2.31 23.20 -23.56
CA TYR A 873 -2.50 22.68 -22.21
C TYR A 873 -3.16 23.70 -21.31
N ILE A 874 -4.09 23.23 -20.48
CA ILE A 874 -4.69 24.02 -19.40
C ILE A 874 -3.96 23.71 -18.11
N LEU A 875 -3.41 24.74 -17.48
CA LEU A 875 -2.56 24.60 -16.29
C LEU A 875 -3.31 24.87 -14.99
N GLN A 876 -4.31 25.75 -15.03
CA GLN A 876 -5.13 26.11 -13.88
C GLN A 876 -6.41 26.78 -14.33
N THR A 877 -7.49 26.59 -13.57
CA THR A 877 -8.68 27.43 -13.67
C THR A 877 -9.10 27.91 -12.28
N ARG A 878 -9.74 29.07 -12.22
CA ARG A 878 -10.38 29.58 -11.01
C ARG A 878 -11.58 30.43 -11.37
N ASP A 879 -12.51 30.56 -10.43
CA ASP A 879 -13.61 31.52 -10.56
C ASP A 879 -13.04 32.93 -10.77
N GLN A 880 -13.52 33.61 -11.81
CA GLN A 880 -13.17 34.99 -12.10
C GLN A 880 -13.79 35.89 -11.02
N TYR A 881 -12.94 36.54 -10.24
CA TYR A 881 -13.41 37.52 -9.26
C TYR A 881 -14.07 38.70 -9.99
N GLN A 882 -15.30 39.04 -9.59
CA GLN A 882 -16.00 40.20 -10.13
C GLN A 882 -15.81 41.38 -9.18
N ASN A 883 -15.48 42.56 -9.73
CA ASN A 883 -15.60 43.81 -8.99
C ASN A 883 -17.05 43.93 -8.52
N ARG A 884 -17.32 43.64 -7.24
CA ARG A 884 -18.50 44.20 -6.56
C ARG A 884 -18.36 45.70 -6.69
N GLU A 885 -19.42 46.39 -7.12
CA GLU A 885 -19.48 47.84 -7.28
C GLU A 885 -18.78 48.54 -6.11
N ILE A 886 -17.49 48.86 -6.27
CA ILE A 886 -16.84 49.89 -5.49
C ILE A 886 -17.39 51.14 -6.14
N ASN A 887 -18.11 51.97 -5.37
CA ASN A 887 -18.65 53.24 -5.83
C ASN A 887 -17.68 53.87 -6.85
N ASN A 888 -18.13 54.04 -8.10
CA ASN A 888 -17.37 54.68 -9.16
C ASN A 888 -17.25 56.17 -8.82
N VAL A 889 -16.49 56.47 -7.77
CA VAL A 889 -16.13 57.81 -7.39
C VAL A 889 -15.13 58.28 -8.44
N ALA A 890 -15.52 59.21 -9.30
CA ALA A 890 -14.59 59.90 -10.20
C ALA A 890 -14.00 61.12 -9.47
N PHE A 891 -12.92 61.70 -10.00
CA PHE A 891 -12.49 63.03 -9.54
C PHE A 891 -13.40 64.10 -10.13
N VAL A 892 -13.67 65.18 -9.37
CA VAL A 892 -14.41 66.33 -9.89
C VAL A 892 -13.63 66.96 -11.06
N ASP A 893 -14.24 67.01 -12.25
CA ASP A 893 -13.58 67.51 -13.46
C ASP A 893 -13.33 69.03 -13.37
N THR A 894 -12.11 69.39 -12.99
CA THR A 894 -11.65 70.79 -12.88
C THR A 894 -10.49 71.06 -13.84
N PRO A 895 -10.29 72.31 -14.28
CA PRO A 895 -9.11 72.68 -15.07
C PRO A 895 -7.78 72.32 -14.38
N ALA A 896 -7.74 72.39 -13.05
CA ALA A 896 -6.58 72.01 -12.24
C ALA A 896 -6.30 70.50 -12.31
N LEU A 897 -7.33 69.66 -12.25
CA LEU A 897 -7.20 68.22 -12.43
C LEU A 897 -6.61 67.89 -13.80
N ARG A 898 -7.19 68.44 -14.88
CA ARG A 898 -6.72 68.21 -16.25
C ARG A 898 -5.27 68.65 -16.47
N ALA A 899 -4.85 69.77 -15.88
CA ALA A 899 -3.47 70.25 -15.95
C ALA A 899 -2.47 69.38 -15.15
N SER A 900 -2.96 68.65 -14.14
CA SER A 900 -2.14 67.81 -13.25
C SER A 900 -1.96 66.36 -13.72
N LEU A 901 -2.54 65.99 -14.88
CA LEU A 901 -2.46 64.64 -15.43
C LEU A 901 -1.02 64.28 -15.80
N LEU A 902 -0.47 63.28 -15.10
CA LEU A 902 0.86 62.74 -15.38
C LEU A 902 0.81 61.69 -16.51
N GLY A 903 -0.32 61.02 -16.67
CA GLY A 903 -0.62 60.09 -17.75
C GLY A 903 -1.55 58.97 -17.31
N ASN A 904 -1.64 57.93 -18.14
CA ASN A 904 -2.49 56.76 -17.90
C ASN A 904 -1.65 55.48 -17.87
N GLY A 905 -1.95 54.61 -16.91
CA GLY A 905 -1.56 53.20 -16.89
C GLY A 905 -2.77 52.30 -17.18
N VAL A 906 -2.70 51.06 -16.70
CA VAL A 906 -3.81 50.10 -16.74
C VAL A 906 -4.55 50.14 -15.41
N GLY A 907 -5.81 50.60 -15.42
CA GLY A 907 -6.71 50.54 -14.26
C GLY A 907 -7.10 49.10 -13.94
N VAL A 908 -6.82 48.65 -12.72
CA VAL A 908 -7.07 47.25 -12.31
C VAL A 908 -8.20 47.09 -11.31
N GLY A 909 -8.61 48.17 -10.63
CA GLY A 909 -9.74 48.15 -9.71
C GLY A 909 -9.79 49.37 -8.80
N GLY A 910 -10.99 49.67 -8.30
CA GLY A 910 -11.28 50.80 -7.40
C GLY A 910 -11.56 52.13 -8.12
N GLY A 911 -12.11 53.11 -7.39
CA GLY A 911 -12.40 54.46 -7.89
C GLY A 911 -11.25 55.46 -7.67
N ALA A 912 -11.57 56.75 -7.71
CA ALA A 912 -10.65 57.85 -7.46
C ALA A 912 -10.20 57.93 -5.99
N ILE A 913 -8.89 57.96 -5.76
CA ILE A 913 -8.29 58.10 -4.42
C ILE A 913 -7.12 59.08 -4.44
N SER A 914 -7.07 59.96 -3.43
CA SER A 914 -5.91 60.83 -3.19
C SER A 914 -5.26 60.46 -1.88
N GLY A 915 -3.94 60.28 -1.92
CA GLY A 915 -3.17 59.79 -0.79
C GLY A 915 -1.71 60.16 -0.87
N ARG A 916 -0.94 59.73 0.14
CA ARG A 916 0.50 60.00 0.21
C ARG A 916 1.31 58.86 -0.38
N ALA A 917 2.32 59.21 -1.19
CA ALA A 917 3.27 58.27 -1.76
C ALA A 917 4.14 57.61 -0.67
N VAL A 918 4.23 56.28 -0.69
CA VAL A 918 5.11 55.47 0.16
C VAL A 918 5.78 54.37 -0.66
N PHE A 919 6.99 53.98 -0.27
CA PHE A 919 7.84 53.01 -0.98
C PHE A 919 8.23 51.81 -0.09
N SER A 920 8.17 51.96 1.24
CA SER A 920 8.60 50.93 2.21
C SER A 920 7.69 50.80 3.44
N GLU A 921 7.79 49.66 4.14
CA GLU A 921 7.04 49.43 5.39
C GLU A 921 7.33 50.48 6.46
N ARG A 922 8.59 50.92 6.54
CA ARG A 922 9.03 51.95 7.50
C ARG A 922 8.28 53.26 7.28
N GLU A 923 8.05 53.63 6.02
CA GLU A 923 7.30 54.83 5.65
C GLU A 923 5.81 54.66 5.93
N ILE A 924 5.24 53.50 5.61
CA ILE A 924 3.85 53.16 5.95
C ILE A 924 3.62 53.36 7.45
N ARG A 925 4.43 52.74 8.32
CA ARG A 925 4.33 52.88 9.77
C ARG A 925 4.51 54.32 10.25
N LYS A 926 5.40 55.09 9.62
CA LYS A 926 5.65 56.50 9.94
C LYS A 926 4.42 57.35 9.61
N PHE A 927 3.88 57.25 8.39
CA PHE A 927 2.75 58.09 7.97
C PHE A 927 1.43 57.66 8.59
N ARG A 928 1.23 56.37 8.90
CA ARG A 928 0.09 55.93 9.71
C ARG A 928 0.07 56.53 11.12
N LYS A 929 1.24 56.81 11.72
CA LYS A 929 1.34 57.49 13.02
C LYS A 929 1.11 59.00 12.93
N ILE A 930 1.54 59.63 11.82
CA ILE A 930 1.46 61.09 11.64
C ILE A 930 0.07 61.52 11.15
N SER A 931 -0.52 60.77 10.23
CA SER A 931 -1.77 61.09 9.55
C SER A 931 -2.56 59.79 9.32
N PRO A 932 -3.23 59.25 10.36
CA PRO A 932 -3.90 57.95 10.29
C PRO A 932 -5.05 57.92 9.27
N ASP A 933 -5.74 59.05 9.08
CA ASP A 933 -6.92 59.15 8.22
C ASP A 933 -6.59 59.44 6.75
N VAL A 934 -5.31 59.65 6.41
CA VAL A 934 -4.90 59.94 5.03
C VAL A 934 -4.56 58.63 4.32
N PRO A 935 -5.17 58.34 3.16
CA PRO A 935 -4.84 57.16 2.38
C PRO A 935 -3.37 57.12 1.99
N LEU A 936 -2.78 55.92 1.98
CA LEU A 936 -1.42 55.68 1.53
C LEU A 936 -1.42 55.00 0.16
N ILE A 937 -0.53 55.47 -0.70
CA ILE A 937 -0.33 54.98 -2.07
C ILE A 937 1.04 54.33 -2.13
N LEU A 938 1.07 53.00 -2.20
CA LEU A 938 2.31 52.25 -2.37
C LEU A 938 2.79 52.37 -3.82
N ILE A 939 4.00 52.86 -4.01
CA ILE A 939 4.64 52.96 -5.34
C ILE A 939 5.73 51.90 -5.44
N ARG A 940 5.63 51.04 -6.45
CA ARG A 940 6.59 49.96 -6.71
C ARG A 940 7.01 49.93 -8.19
N PRO A 941 8.21 49.41 -8.53
CA PRO A 941 8.54 49.12 -9.93
C PRO A 941 7.59 48.08 -10.54
N ASP A 942 7.35 47.00 -9.81
CA ASP A 942 6.43 45.90 -10.10
C ASP A 942 5.91 45.32 -8.77
N THR A 943 5.02 44.34 -8.81
CA THR A 943 4.57 43.67 -7.57
C THR A 943 5.11 42.28 -7.48
N VAL A 944 5.70 41.96 -6.32
CA VAL A 944 6.07 40.60 -5.95
C VAL A 944 5.12 40.07 -4.87
N PRO A 945 5.02 38.74 -4.68
CA PRO A 945 4.19 38.19 -3.63
C PRO A 945 4.53 38.68 -2.21
N GLU A 946 5.81 38.99 -1.96
CA GLU A 946 6.29 39.59 -0.71
C GLU A 946 5.66 40.96 -0.42
N ASP A 947 5.26 41.70 -1.46
CA ASP A 947 4.61 43.00 -1.31
C ASP A 947 3.20 42.88 -0.76
N VAL A 948 2.57 41.69 -0.73
CA VAL A 948 1.20 41.55 -0.23
C VAL A 948 1.09 41.98 1.23
N GLY A 949 2.10 41.70 2.05
CA GLY A 949 2.16 42.20 3.43
C GLY A 949 2.14 43.72 3.53
N LEU A 950 2.73 44.42 2.57
CA LEU A 950 2.70 45.88 2.45
C LEU A 950 1.37 46.37 1.87
N LEU A 951 0.88 45.69 0.83
CA LEU A 951 -0.39 46.00 0.16
C LEU A 951 -1.53 45.98 1.16
N LEU A 952 -1.56 45.01 2.07
CA LEU A 952 -2.57 44.93 3.13
C LEU A 952 -2.59 46.16 4.04
N GLN A 953 -1.50 46.91 4.14
CA GLN A 953 -1.34 48.10 5.00
C GLN A 953 -1.60 49.45 4.30
N VAL A 954 -1.92 49.47 3.01
CA VAL A 954 -2.16 50.70 2.20
C VAL A 954 -3.52 50.67 1.48
N GLU A 955 -4.02 51.80 1.02
CA GLU A 955 -5.31 51.91 0.33
C GLU A 955 -5.18 51.81 -1.20
N ALA A 956 -4.01 52.17 -1.74
CA ALA A 956 -3.78 52.11 -3.19
C ALA A 956 -2.38 51.66 -3.59
N LEU A 957 -2.27 51.19 -4.84
CA LEU A 957 -1.03 50.74 -5.47
C LEU A 957 -0.82 51.43 -6.83
N LEU A 958 0.39 51.89 -7.07
CA LEU A 958 0.88 52.32 -8.37
C LEU A 958 2.12 51.53 -8.76
N THR A 959 2.11 50.86 -9.92
CA THR A 959 3.30 50.17 -10.45
C THR A 959 3.78 50.72 -11.78
N ALA A 960 5.10 50.73 -11.98
CA ALA A 960 5.72 51.13 -13.25
C ALA A 960 5.48 50.10 -14.36
N ARG A 961 5.49 48.81 -14.00
CA ARG A 961 5.34 47.66 -14.90
C ARG A 961 4.14 46.80 -14.49
N GLY A 962 3.67 45.94 -15.39
CA GLY A 962 2.56 45.01 -15.15
C GLY A 962 1.37 45.20 -16.09
N GLY A 963 0.83 44.07 -16.57
CA GLY A 963 -0.42 44.00 -17.35
C GLY A 963 -1.65 43.75 -16.48
N ARG A 964 -2.80 43.48 -17.11
CA ARG A 964 -4.09 43.30 -16.42
C ARG A 964 -4.21 41.94 -15.73
N THR A 965 -3.33 41.00 -16.06
CA THR A 965 -3.18 39.71 -15.38
C THR A 965 -1.96 39.67 -14.44
N SER A 966 -1.31 40.81 -14.18
CA SER A 966 -0.17 40.85 -13.26
C SER A 966 -0.58 40.53 -11.81
N HIS A 967 0.37 40.13 -10.98
CA HIS A 967 0.12 39.81 -9.57
C HIS A 967 -0.64 40.93 -8.84
N ALA A 968 -0.24 42.20 -9.03
CA ALA A 968 -0.97 43.39 -8.58
C ALA A 968 -2.41 43.41 -9.09
N ALA A 969 -2.60 43.26 -10.40
CA ALA A 969 -3.88 43.44 -11.06
C ALA A 969 -4.95 42.45 -10.57
N VAL A 970 -4.54 41.24 -10.21
CA VAL A 970 -5.42 40.22 -9.64
C VAL A 970 -5.66 40.46 -8.14
N THR A 971 -4.63 40.83 -7.40
CA THR A 971 -4.69 40.92 -5.93
C THR A 971 -5.45 42.16 -5.46
N ILE A 972 -5.28 43.30 -6.13
CA ILE A 972 -5.88 44.59 -5.73
C ILE A 972 -7.42 44.54 -5.66
N PRO A 973 -8.13 44.03 -6.69
CA PRO A 973 -9.59 43.86 -6.63
C PRO A 973 -10.05 42.96 -5.49
N GLN A 974 -9.33 41.86 -5.24
CA GLN A 974 -9.67 40.91 -4.17
C GLN A 974 -9.52 41.53 -2.79
N LEU A 975 -8.57 42.46 -2.63
CA LEU A 975 -8.36 43.22 -1.39
C LEU A 975 -9.25 44.48 -1.28
N GLY A 976 -10.05 44.80 -2.30
CA GLY A 976 -10.91 45.99 -2.34
C GLY A 976 -10.13 47.31 -2.36
N LYS A 977 -8.94 47.33 -2.97
CA LYS A 977 -8.04 48.51 -3.01
C LYS A 977 -8.10 49.20 -4.38
N VAL A 978 -7.57 50.42 -4.46
CA VAL A 978 -7.43 51.15 -5.74
C VAL A 978 -6.08 50.81 -6.38
N GLY A 979 -6.04 50.51 -7.68
CA GLY A 979 -4.79 50.14 -8.34
C GLY A 979 -4.67 50.65 -9.77
N VAL A 980 -3.49 51.17 -10.09
CA VAL A 980 -3.03 51.47 -11.45
C VAL A 980 -1.72 50.73 -11.67
N VAL A 981 -1.65 49.87 -12.68
CA VAL A 981 -0.44 49.10 -13.01
C VAL A 981 0.11 49.50 -14.37
N GLY A 982 1.38 49.20 -14.64
CA GLY A 982 1.97 49.42 -15.96
C GLY A 982 2.09 50.89 -16.35
N PHE A 983 2.23 51.80 -15.38
CA PHE A 983 2.43 53.23 -15.62
C PHE A 983 3.87 53.50 -16.07
N ASN A 984 4.19 53.11 -17.31
CA ASN A 984 5.51 53.15 -17.94
C ASN A 984 6.19 54.54 -18.01
N LYS A 985 5.49 55.62 -17.65
CA LYS A 985 6.07 56.97 -17.50
C LYS A 985 6.82 57.19 -16.18
N ILE A 986 6.66 56.30 -15.19
CA ILE A 986 7.33 56.39 -13.90
C ILE A 986 8.63 55.60 -13.85
N LYS A 987 9.67 56.19 -13.28
CA LYS A 987 10.91 55.51 -12.88
C LYS A 987 10.98 55.48 -11.37
N VAL A 988 10.92 54.29 -10.78
CA VAL A 988 10.93 54.08 -9.33
C VAL A 988 12.34 53.73 -8.87
N TYR A 989 12.85 54.48 -7.90
CA TYR A 989 14.14 54.25 -7.24
C TYR A 989 13.85 53.79 -5.81
N GLU A 990 13.61 52.49 -5.66
CA GLU A 990 13.14 51.88 -4.41
C GLU A 990 14.11 52.08 -3.24
N THR A 991 15.41 51.82 -3.46
CA THR A 991 16.47 51.96 -2.44
C THR A 991 16.62 53.39 -1.94
N GLU A 992 16.29 54.37 -2.78
CA GLU A 992 16.44 55.80 -2.52
C GLU A 992 15.10 56.45 -2.10
N SER A 993 14.01 55.67 -2.05
CA SER A 993 12.65 56.07 -1.70
C SER A 993 12.14 57.28 -2.51
N PHE A 994 12.27 57.30 -3.84
CA PHE A 994 11.59 58.30 -4.68
C PHE A 994 11.24 57.76 -6.07
N CYS A 995 10.40 58.48 -6.79
CA CYS A 995 10.16 58.21 -8.21
C CYS A 995 10.14 59.47 -9.08
N LEU A 996 10.42 59.30 -10.37
CA LEU A 996 10.39 60.36 -11.38
C LEU A 996 9.28 60.10 -12.40
N VAL A 997 8.47 61.12 -12.68
CA VAL A 997 7.48 61.11 -13.76
C VAL A 997 7.69 62.36 -14.62
N GLY A 998 8.34 62.19 -15.77
CA GLY A 998 8.79 63.34 -16.59
C GLY A 998 9.74 64.26 -15.80
N SER A 999 9.33 65.51 -15.57
CA SER A 999 10.06 66.49 -14.75
C SER A 999 9.72 66.46 -13.25
N HIS A 1000 8.75 65.66 -12.81
CA HIS A 1000 8.27 65.66 -11.42
C HIS A 1000 8.99 64.60 -10.60
N LYS A 1001 9.60 65.01 -9.48
CA LYS A 1001 10.19 64.11 -8.48
C LYS A 1001 9.22 63.97 -7.32
N ILE A 1002 8.71 62.76 -7.10
CA ILE A 1002 7.76 62.43 -6.04
C ILE A 1002 8.56 61.77 -4.90
N GLN A 1003 8.48 62.36 -3.72
CA GLN A 1003 9.13 61.91 -2.49
C GLN A 1003 8.13 61.26 -1.52
N PRO A 1004 8.60 60.53 -0.48
CA PRO A 1004 7.71 59.89 0.48
C PRO A 1004 6.91 60.94 1.24
N GLY A 1005 5.59 60.82 1.21
CA GLY A 1005 4.66 61.76 1.84
C GLY A 1005 4.03 62.78 0.87
N ASP A 1006 4.52 62.89 -0.36
CA ASP A 1006 3.91 63.74 -1.39
C ASP A 1006 2.53 63.22 -1.78
N TYR A 1007 1.62 64.13 -2.11
CA TYR A 1007 0.28 63.75 -2.53
C TYR A 1007 0.26 63.31 -3.99
N LEU A 1008 -0.39 62.17 -4.21
CA LEU A 1008 -0.69 61.62 -5.52
C LEU A 1008 -2.16 61.23 -5.57
N SER A 1009 -2.75 61.29 -6.75
CA SER A 1009 -4.15 60.94 -6.96
C SER A 1009 -4.26 59.92 -8.09
N LEU A 1010 -4.98 58.81 -7.83
CA LEU A 1010 -5.13 57.68 -8.74
C LEU A 1010 -6.60 57.43 -9.03
N ASP A 1011 -6.92 57.13 -10.29
CA ASP A 1011 -8.22 56.58 -10.69
C ASP A 1011 -8.01 55.14 -11.17
N GLY A 1012 -8.47 54.18 -10.35
CA GLY A 1012 -8.34 52.75 -10.62
C GLY A 1012 -9.24 52.23 -11.75
N GLY A 1013 -10.24 53.02 -12.18
CA GLY A 1013 -11.14 52.68 -13.29
C GLY A 1013 -10.57 53.11 -14.64
N SER A 1014 -10.17 54.38 -14.78
CA SER A 1014 -9.59 54.91 -16.02
C SER A 1014 -8.09 54.63 -16.18
N GLY A 1015 -7.39 54.33 -15.06
CA GLY A 1015 -5.94 54.19 -15.03
C GLY A 1015 -5.19 55.53 -14.97
N ALA A 1016 -5.89 56.65 -14.75
CA ALA A 1016 -5.28 57.98 -14.72
C ALA A 1016 -4.51 58.25 -13.42
N VAL A 1017 -3.35 58.91 -13.57
CA VAL A 1017 -2.46 59.30 -12.46
C VAL A 1017 -2.28 60.82 -12.49
N TYR A 1018 -2.58 61.48 -11.37
CA TYR A 1018 -2.52 62.94 -11.23
C TYR A 1018 -1.56 63.35 -10.12
N HIS A 1019 -0.85 64.45 -10.36
CA HIS A 1019 0.02 65.07 -9.36
C HIS A 1019 -0.80 65.89 -8.35
N GLY A 1020 -0.49 65.76 -7.06
CA GLY A 1020 -1.14 66.50 -5.98
C GLY A 1020 -2.40 65.84 -5.44
N GLN A 1021 -3.11 66.56 -4.58
CA GLN A 1021 -4.34 66.13 -3.94
C GLN A 1021 -5.54 66.70 -4.68
N HIS A 1022 -6.46 65.84 -5.10
CA HIS A 1022 -7.69 66.22 -5.81
C HIS A 1022 -8.91 65.67 -5.09
N GLN A 1023 -10.03 66.36 -5.21
CA GLN A 1023 -11.24 65.95 -4.49
C GLN A 1023 -12.01 64.91 -5.32
N PRO A 1024 -12.26 63.71 -4.77
CA PRO A 1024 -13.18 62.75 -5.38
C PRO A 1024 -14.62 63.31 -5.32
N GLU A 1025 -15.46 62.98 -6.30
CA GLU A 1025 -16.89 63.28 -6.29
C GLU A 1025 -17.54 62.66 -5.04
N ALA A 1026 -18.39 63.42 -4.35
CA ALA A 1026 -19.11 62.85 -3.21
C ALA A 1026 -20.13 61.82 -3.73
N CYS A 1027 -20.13 60.62 -3.15
CA CYS A 1027 -21.17 59.61 -3.37
C CYS A 1027 -22.55 60.11 -2.96
#